data_AF-A0AAJ7X7M2-F1
#
_entry.id   AF-A0AAJ7X7M2-F1
#
_cell.length_a   1.000
_cell.length_b   1.000
_cell.length_c   1.000
_cell.angle_alpha   90.00
_cell.angle_beta   90.00
_cell.angle_gamma   90.00
#
_symmetry.space_group_name_H-M   'P 1'
#
loop_
_entity.id
_entity.type
_entity.pdbx_description
1 polymer ?
#
loop_
_entity_poly.entity_id
_entity_poly.type
_entity_poly.pdbx_seq_one_letter_code
_entity_poly.pdbx_strand_id
1 'polypeptide(L)'
;MDTFNNNQQPLQAQVASVKDNDAAAKGPALDTASNVELRPLRSDEADANGPGDLQNPRQQQSGATRGDAESARGTADGKGPARNESRSGRMRTAAFIVALFVCVLSVLVFAFFIPCPVVMPPRAAWEVELPAHAETATALAMLRVNKDPTTDVIVMYRTLNGSGDAAARCVKAGFASGCTEVMAVSGVDGARLWRRPLHGRPSSLRCDGKHGGSKAEKGRCLLSGEIGPLRSVVADNGKDIWEAWTGAEDEAPRVLTPPLEVGDLDGDTTPDVLFWVAPSLTSSQNGSFLLLSGSSGKPIGSAVSHAIAPGEKPLPLRLLFTAHGAAFVLIASGWEVQALPLADIYLRAVSTASHSTVAPTLRTHAATWAGMADNLTGIVLVHRSSLGPIEAVVPIPVGAWRGHPALLVAAAGNVRLLNASGLETLWEVSVSRLLSLPVYGFFNNDSIPDILVEHELGQGLMQVSVLDGLSGSALWTAVLGASGSRAAGVSVLSVVGGGRDAFAFWGRGAPADSANGSGPAAQSPVHQLYLLHGEIAHLLIPLANSSGPVEGHAATLWDKEKDIGYAFVAAPSGGGGDGSDGDPPGALLRHFRFSDAFAAHAEPVPVPGMRGQPGTEAGEGLQEWLGHLQFQAVRGDDVM
;
A
#
# COMPACT_ATOMS: atom_id res chain seq x y z
N MET A 1 -62.89 -26.62 16.90
CA MET A 1 -62.79 -27.54 18.05
C MET A 1 -61.69 -27.00 18.95
N ASP A 2 -62.16 -26.33 20.01
CA ASP A 2 -61.59 -26.07 21.34
C ASP A 2 -60.14 -25.54 21.46
N THR A 3 -59.88 -24.23 21.60
CA THR A 3 -59.88 -23.39 22.84
C THR A 3 -59.51 -24.06 24.15
N PHE A 4 -58.39 -23.67 24.77
CA PHE A 4 -58.11 -23.51 26.23
C PHE A 4 -56.60 -23.19 26.37
N ASN A 5 -56.06 -22.38 27.28
CA ASN A 5 -56.47 -21.21 28.05
C ASN A 5 -55.18 -20.69 28.71
N ASN A 6 -55.18 -19.40 29.01
CA ASN A 6 -54.16 -18.61 29.67
C ASN A 6 -53.90 -19.07 31.12
N ASN A 7 -52.68 -18.93 31.63
CA ASN A 7 -52.43 -18.67 33.06
C ASN A 7 -50.99 -18.16 33.30
N GLN A 8 -50.90 -16.86 33.61
CA GLN A 8 -49.82 -16.25 34.39
C GLN A 8 -50.04 -16.56 35.88
N GLN A 9 -48.97 -16.78 36.65
CA GLN A 9 -48.61 -16.02 37.87
C GLN A 9 -47.47 -16.68 38.70
N PRO A 10 -46.81 -15.93 39.62
CA PRO A 10 -45.36 -15.89 39.78
C PRO A 10 -44.84 -16.67 41.00
N LEU A 11 -43.53 -16.93 41.04
CA LEU A 11 -42.83 -17.40 42.24
C LEU A 11 -41.94 -16.29 42.80
N GLN A 12 -42.23 -15.96 44.05
CA GLN A 12 -41.54 -15.01 44.91
C GLN A 12 -40.17 -15.53 45.38
N ALA A 13 -39.33 -14.55 45.70
CA ALA A 13 -38.10 -14.58 46.47
C ALA A 13 -37.93 -15.72 47.49
N GLN A 14 -36.73 -16.31 47.48
CA GLN A 14 -36.10 -16.83 48.69
C GLN A 14 -34.78 -16.08 48.93
N VAL A 15 -34.79 -15.36 50.05
CA VAL A 15 -33.65 -14.78 50.73
C VAL A 15 -32.89 -15.90 51.43
N ALA A 16 -31.60 -16.04 51.14
CA ALA A 16 -30.67 -16.79 51.98
C ALA A 16 -29.51 -15.86 52.37
N SER A 17 -29.63 -15.31 53.57
CA SER A 17 -28.54 -14.74 54.37
C SER A 17 -27.76 -15.90 54.98
N VAL A 18 -26.43 -15.95 54.82
CA VAL A 18 -25.48 -16.49 55.81
C VAL A 18 -24.05 -15.98 55.49
N LYS A 19 -23.57 -15.13 56.42
CA LYS A 19 -22.24 -15.00 57.03
C LYS A 19 -21.01 -14.60 56.21
N ASP A 20 -20.65 -13.34 56.41
CA ASP A 20 -19.37 -12.88 56.98
C ASP A 20 -18.28 -13.95 57.15
N ASN A 21 -17.15 -13.72 56.46
CA ASN A 21 -15.83 -14.04 56.99
C ASN A 21 -14.86 -12.96 56.51
N ASP A 22 -14.72 -11.94 57.35
CA ASP A 22 -13.51 -11.14 57.44
C ASP A 22 -12.33 -12.04 57.82
N ALA A 23 -11.31 -12.06 56.97
CA ALA A 23 -9.97 -12.45 57.37
C ALA A 23 -8.96 -11.60 56.62
N ALA A 24 -8.59 -10.51 57.27
CA ALA A 24 -7.48 -9.65 56.96
C ALA A 24 -6.16 -10.43 56.86
N ALA A 25 -5.40 -10.19 55.80
CA ALA A 25 -3.97 -10.48 55.76
C ALA A 25 -3.22 -9.36 55.03
N LYS A 26 -2.89 -8.34 55.82
CA LYS A 26 -1.63 -7.58 55.83
C LYS A 26 -0.88 -7.48 54.47
N GLY A 27 -1.02 -6.33 53.83
CA GLY A 27 0.08 -5.80 53.02
C GLY A 27 1.24 -5.34 53.90
N PRO A 28 2.49 -5.41 53.44
CA PRO A 28 3.54 -4.55 53.93
C PRO A 28 3.63 -3.28 53.08
N ALA A 29 3.78 -2.18 53.80
CA ALA A 29 4.01 -0.84 53.28
C ALA A 29 5.32 -0.73 52.51
N LEU A 30 5.32 0.26 51.62
CA LEU A 30 6.45 0.96 51.02
C LEU A 30 7.73 0.92 51.86
N ASP A 31 8.80 0.41 51.25
CA ASP A 31 10.12 0.98 51.44
C ASP A 31 10.57 1.63 50.12
N THR A 32 10.81 2.92 50.26
CA THR A 32 11.47 3.84 49.33
C THR A 32 12.91 3.41 49.05
N ALA A 33 13.28 3.31 47.77
CA ALA A 33 14.55 3.81 47.20
C ALA A 33 14.94 3.02 45.93
N SER A 34 14.86 3.67 44.77
CA SER A 34 15.98 3.83 43.82
C SER A 34 15.46 4.46 42.53
N ASN A 35 15.41 5.79 42.53
CA ASN A 35 15.38 6.58 41.31
C ASN A 35 16.70 6.34 40.55
N VAL A 36 16.64 5.76 39.36
CA VAL A 36 17.69 5.98 38.34
C VAL A 36 17.20 7.15 37.49
N GLU A 37 17.47 8.34 38.02
CA GLU A 37 17.34 9.62 37.35
C GLU A 37 18.41 9.69 36.25
N LEU A 38 18.00 9.57 34.98
CA LEU A 38 18.85 9.91 33.84
C LEU A 38 19.09 11.42 33.88
N ARG A 39 20.20 11.82 34.51
CA ARG A 39 20.71 13.19 34.40
C ARG A 39 21.45 13.42 33.08
N PRO A 40 21.29 14.63 32.50
CA PRO A 40 21.89 15.00 31.23
C PRO A 40 23.37 15.32 31.43
N LEU A 41 24.22 14.82 30.53
CA LEU A 41 25.59 15.30 30.43
C LEU A 41 25.58 16.67 29.73
N ARG A 42 25.69 17.68 30.59
CA ARG A 42 25.90 19.08 30.27
C ARG A 42 27.32 19.28 29.74
N SER A 43 27.40 20.20 28.79
CA SER A 43 28.58 20.91 28.29
C SER A 43 29.43 21.50 29.41
N ASP A 44 30.74 21.23 29.37
CA ASP A 44 31.74 21.99 30.09
C ASP A 44 32.41 22.98 29.12
N GLU A 45 31.94 24.22 29.19
CA GLU A 45 32.68 25.42 28.83
C GLU A 45 32.88 26.18 30.14
N ALA A 46 34.13 26.48 30.48
CA ALA A 46 34.52 27.52 31.44
C ALA A 46 35.88 28.04 30.95
N ASP A 47 35.89 29.19 30.27
CA ASP A 47 35.92 30.53 30.85
C ASP A 47 37.24 30.84 31.56
N ALA A 48 37.97 31.83 31.06
CA ALA A 48 38.01 33.13 31.74
C ALA A 48 38.87 34.19 31.01
N ASN A 49 38.18 35.27 30.66
CA ASN A 49 38.56 36.69 30.80
C ASN A 49 39.34 37.41 29.68
N GLY A 50 38.61 38.28 28.97
CA GLY A 50 39.11 39.48 28.26
C GLY A 50 39.49 40.62 29.23
N PRO A 51 39.40 41.93 28.88
CA PRO A 51 38.93 42.57 27.64
C PRO A 51 39.92 43.65 27.09
N GLY A 52 39.55 44.33 25.99
CA GLY A 52 40.00 45.72 25.75
C GLY A 52 40.52 46.06 24.36
N ASP A 53 39.67 46.75 23.58
CA ASP A 53 40.09 47.68 22.53
C ASP A 53 41.16 48.65 23.04
N LEU A 54 42.19 48.93 22.23
CA LEU A 54 42.83 50.25 22.16
C LEU A 54 43.82 50.34 20.98
N GLN A 55 43.59 51.42 20.23
CA GLN A 55 44.38 52.05 19.19
C GLN A 55 45.93 51.98 19.29
N ASN A 56 46.53 51.73 18.12
CA ASN A 56 47.86 52.13 17.58
C ASN A 56 48.41 53.46 18.17
N PRO A 57 49.74 53.73 18.28
CA PRO A 57 50.48 54.32 17.13
C PRO A 57 52.04 54.26 17.11
N ARG A 58 52.59 54.60 15.92
CA ARG A 58 53.89 55.30 15.63
C ARG A 58 55.19 54.49 15.83
N GLN A 59 56.16 54.49 14.91
CA GLN A 59 56.93 55.58 14.26
C GLN A 59 57.77 54.90 13.13
N GLN A 60 58.24 55.47 12.02
CA GLN A 60 58.40 56.85 11.53
C GLN A 60 58.80 56.77 10.04
N GLN A 61 58.50 57.85 9.31
CA GLN A 61 58.65 58.06 7.87
C GLN A 61 60.09 58.32 7.37
N SER A 62 60.17 58.37 6.03
CA SER A 62 61.12 59.10 5.15
C SER A 62 62.28 58.25 4.66
N GLY A 63 62.61 58.11 3.38
CA GLY A 63 62.30 58.87 2.17
C GLY A 63 63.61 59.02 1.39
N ALA A 64 63.73 58.46 0.19
CA ALA A 64 64.75 58.83 -0.82
C ALA A 64 64.62 57.99 -2.12
N THR A 65 64.09 58.63 -3.15
CA THR A 65 64.60 58.73 -4.53
C THR A 65 65.72 57.79 -5.05
N ARG A 66 65.44 57.24 -6.25
CA ARG A 66 66.23 57.36 -7.51
C ARG A 66 67.43 56.43 -7.74
N GLY A 67 67.44 55.81 -8.92
CA GLY A 67 68.67 55.50 -9.66
C GLY A 67 68.64 54.24 -10.51
N ASP A 68 68.23 54.37 -11.78
CA ASP A 68 68.69 53.50 -12.86
C ASP A 68 70.23 53.54 -12.98
N ALA A 69 70.87 52.39 -13.23
CA ALA A 69 72.14 52.30 -13.96
C ALA A 69 72.44 50.84 -14.37
N GLU A 70 72.18 50.58 -15.64
CA GLU A 70 72.97 49.86 -16.64
C GLU A 70 74.24 49.04 -16.24
N SER A 71 74.33 47.87 -16.91
CA SER A 71 75.54 47.20 -17.43
C SER A 71 76.61 46.66 -16.47
N ALA A 72 76.81 45.33 -16.50
CA ALA A 72 78.02 44.76 -17.11
C ALA A 72 78.03 43.21 -17.00
N ARG A 73 78.31 42.57 -18.14
CA ARG A 73 78.85 41.21 -18.22
C ARG A 73 80.19 41.15 -17.47
N GLY A 74 80.40 40.09 -16.69
CA GLY A 74 81.70 39.80 -16.10
C GLY A 74 81.75 38.39 -15.51
N THR A 75 82.53 37.53 -16.14
CA THR A 75 82.87 36.14 -15.80
C THR A 75 83.71 35.99 -14.54
N ALA A 76 83.67 34.76 -13.99
CA ALA A 76 84.73 34.01 -13.29
C ALA A 76 84.61 33.78 -11.76
N ASP A 77 84.41 32.49 -11.45
CA ASP A 77 85.04 31.63 -10.43
C ASP A 77 85.19 32.06 -8.95
N GLY A 78 84.71 31.19 -8.04
CA GLY A 78 85.24 31.14 -6.66
C GLY A 78 84.41 30.47 -5.54
N LYS A 79 84.32 29.12 -5.54
CA LYS A 79 84.68 28.24 -4.38
C LYS A 79 83.86 28.27 -3.04
N GLY A 80 82.76 27.50 -2.97
CA GLY A 80 82.27 26.61 -1.86
C GLY A 80 81.95 27.16 -0.44
N PRO A 81 81.24 26.40 0.45
CA PRO A 81 80.76 25.03 0.32
C PRO A 81 79.22 24.89 0.35
N ALA A 82 78.70 24.18 -0.64
CA ALA A 82 77.36 23.61 -0.63
C ALA A 82 77.33 22.39 0.30
N ARG A 83 76.55 22.43 1.40
CA ARG A 83 76.13 21.17 2.05
C ARG A 83 74.80 21.19 2.80
N ASN A 84 74.18 22.35 3.05
CA ASN A 84 72.89 22.42 3.76
C ASN A 84 71.68 22.86 2.91
N GLU A 85 71.87 23.52 1.77
CA GLU A 85 70.73 23.90 0.90
C GLU A 85 70.18 22.75 0.07
N SER A 86 71.01 21.73 -0.23
CA SER A 86 70.59 20.60 -1.08
C SER A 86 69.62 19.64 -0.40
N ARG A 87 69.51 19.67 0.94
CA ARG A 87 68.58 18.80 1.69
C ARG A 87 67.18 19.42 1.81
N SER A 88 67.11 20.74 1.97
CA SER A 88 65.85 21.49 2.03
C SER A 88 65.13 21.50 0.66
N GLY A 89 65.88 21.69 -0.43
CA GLY A 89 65.34 21.59 -1.79
C GLY A 89 64.78 20.21 -2.11
N ARG A 90 65.54 19.14 -1.82
CA ARG A 90 65.10 17.76 -2.05
C ARG A 90 63.88 17.38 -1.20
N MET A 91 63.78 17.88 0.03
CA MET A 91 62.63 17.61 0.90
C MET A 91 61.37 18.32 0.42
N ARG A 92 61.50 19.54 -0.11
CA ARG A 92 60.40 20.26 -0.77
C ARG A 92 59.96 19.58 -2.06
N THR A 93 60.90 19.12 -2.89
CA THR A 93 60.60 18.34 -4.09
C THR A 93 59.93 17.00 -3.75
N ALA A 94 60.40 16.31 -2.71
CA ALA A 94 59.78 15.07 -2.24
C ALA A 94 58.36 15.30 -1.73
N ALA A 95 58.13 16.35 -0.94
CA ALA A 95 56.80 16.72 -0.47
C ALA A 95 55.85 17.06 -1.63
N PHE A 96 56.34 17.77 -2.65
CA PHE A 96 55.57 18.07 -3.87
C PHE A 96 55.20 16.81 -4.65
N ILE A 97 56.15 15.87 -4.81
CA ILE A 97 55.91 14.60 -5.51
C ILE A 97 54.89 13.75 -4.72
N VAL A 98 54.99 13.70 -3.39
CA VAL A 98 54.03 12.97 -2.54
C VAL A 98 52.64 13.58 -2.64
N ALA A 99 52.51 14.91 -2.58
CA ALA A 99 51.23 15.60 -2.75
C ALA A 99 50.61 15.31 -4.12
N LEU A 100 51.43 15.30 -5.18
CA LEU A 100 50.99 14.98 -6.53
C LEU A 100 50.55 13.51 -6.65
N PHE A 101 51.28 12.59 -6.02
CA PHE A 101 50.91 11.18 -5.97
C PHE A 101 49.59 10.96 -5.22
N VAL A 102 49.39 11.62 -4.08
CA VAL A 102 48.13 11.57 -3.33
C VAL A 102 46.98 12.15 -4.16
N CYS A 103 47.20 13.26 -4.86
CA CYS A 103 46.19 13.84 -5.75
C CYS A 103 45.79 12.86 -6.88
N VAL A 104 46.77 12.29 -7.59
CA VAL A 104 46.52 11.30 -8.64
C VAL A 104 45.84 10.04 -8.10
N LEU A 105 46.27 9.55 -6.94
CA LEU A 105 45.64 8.40 -6.28
C LEU A 105 44.20 8.72 -5.87
N SER A 106 43.93 9.92 -5.38
CA SER A 106 42.57 10.36 -5.02
C SER A 106 41.66 10.37 -6.24
N VAL A 107 42.13 10.94 -7.35
CA VAL A 107 41.40 10.95 -8.63
C VAL A 107 41.17 9.52 -9.12
N LEU A 108 42.15 8.63 -9.03
CA LEU A 108 42.00 7.22 -9.40
C LEU A 108 41.01 6.49 -8.48
N VAL A 109 41.04 6.74 -7.18
CA VAL A 109 40.07 6.17 -6.23
C VAL A 109 38.67 6.65 -6.56
N PHE A 110 38.49 7.94 -6.84
CA PHE A 110 37.18 8.47 -7.23
C PHE A 110 36.73 8.04 -8.63
N ALA A 111 37.65 7.75 -9.55
CA ALA A 111 37.31 7.29 -10.90
C ALA A 111 37.03 5.78 -10.98
N PHE A 112 37.68 4.96 -10.13
CA PHE A 112 37.63 3.50 -10.21
C PHE A 112 36.93 2.82 -9.02
N PHE A 113 36.92 3.44 -7.84
CA PHE A 113 36.32 2.88 -6.62
C PHE A 113 35.01 3.57 -6.21
N ILE A 114 34.75 4.81 -6.64
CA ILE A 114 33.35 5.26 -6.72
C ILE A 114 32.84 4.71 -8.05
N PRO A 115 31.95 3.70 -8.04
CA PRO A 115 31.25 3.37 -9.26
C PRO A 115 30.53 4.64 -9.69
N CYS A 116 30.91 5.20 -10.86
CA CYS A 116 29.97 6.03 -11.60
C CYS A 116 28.65 5.24 -11.58
N PRO A 117 27.52 5.82 -11.14
CA PRO A 117 26.25 5.17 -11.37
C PRO A 117 26.24 4.93 -12.87
N VAL A 118 26.32 3.66 -13.25
CA VAL A 118 26.02 3.29 -14.62
C VAL A 118 24.63 3.85 -14.77
N VAL A 119 24.48 4.93 -15.55
CA VAL A 119 23.18 5.37 -16.03
C VAL A 119 22.76 4.20 -16.89
N MET A 120 22.15 3.21 -16.24
CA MET A 120 21.57 2.07 -16.90
C MET A 120 20.63 2.69 -17.92
N PRO A 121 20.67 2.25 -19.19
CA PRO A 121 19.65 2.68 -20.14
C PRO A 121 18.30 2.48 -19.45
N PRO A 122 17.36 3.44 -19.58
CA PRO A 122 16.04 3.31 -18.97
C PRO A 122 15.53 1.93 -19.33
N ARG A 123 15.30 1.10 -18.31
CA ARG A 123 14.73 -0.24 -18.54
C ARG A 123 13.34 0.05 -19.08
N ALA A 124 13.18 -0.11 -20.39
CA ALA A 124 12.03 0.43 -21.10
C ALA A 124 10.75 -0.10 -20.46
N ALA A 125 9.82 0.81 -20.15
CA ALA A 125 8.44 0.44 -19.92
C ALA A 125 8.02 -0.55 -21.01
N TRP A 126 7.39 -1.65 -20.61
CA TRP A 126 7.00 -2.70 -21.53
C TRP A 126 5.50 -2.90 -21.53
N GLU A 127 5.03 -3.48 -22.63
CA GLU A 127 3.63 -3.75 -22.88
C GLU A 127 3.47 -5.16 -23.43
N VAL A 128 2.52 -5.91 -22.88
CA VAL A 128 2.18 -7.26 -23.28
C VAL A 128 0.69 -7.33 -23.58
N GLU A 129 0.36 -7.78 -24.79
CA GLU A 129 -1.02 -8.07 -25.17
C GLU A 129 -1.48 -9.39 -24.52
N LEU A 130 -2.62 -9.31 -23.82
CA LEU A 130 -3.34 -10.47 -23.31
C LEU A 130 -4.16 -11.12 -24.44
N PRO A 131 -4.48 -12.42 -24.36
CA PRO A 131 -5.24 -13.10 -25.40
C PRO A 131 -6.56 -12.38 -25.74
N ALA A 132 -6.95 -12.41 -27.02
CA ALA A 132 -8.24 -11.94 -27.50
C ALA A 132 -9.40 -12.58 -26.71
N HIS A 133 -10.49 -11.82 -26.49
CA HIS A 133 -11.64 -12.23 -25.68
C HIS A 133 -11.34 -12.53 -24.21
N ALA A 134 -10.31 -11.90 -23.63
CA ALA A 134 -10.12 -11.94 -22.19
C ALA A 134 -11.27 -11.16 -21.50
N GLU A 135 -12.22 -11.84 -20.86
CA GLU A 135 -13.26 -11.17 -20.06
C GLU A 135 -12.59 -10.63 -18.79
N THR A 136 -12.60 -9.31 -18.65
CA THR A 136 -11.76 -8.57 -17.72
C THR A 136 -12.39 -8.50 -16.33
N ALA A 137 -12.04 -9.50 -15.53
CA ALA A 137 -11.95 -9.39 -14.08
C ALA A 137 -10.48 -9.60 -13.70
N THR A 138 -9.65 -8.60 -14.00
CA THR A 138 -8.19 -8.72 -13.84
C THR A 138 -7.77 -8.45 -12.42
N ALA A 139 -7.46 -9.50 -11.69
CA ALA A 139 -6.70 -9.39 -10.45
C ALA A 139 -5.21 -9.33 -10.80
N LEU A 140 -4.51 -8.33 -10.26
CA LEU A 140 -3.09 -8.09 -10.47
C LEU A 140 -2.37 -8.11 -9.13
N ALA A 141 -1.20 -8.72 -9.12
CA ALA A 141 -0.27 -8.67 -8.00
C ALA A 141 1.14 -8.47 -8.53
N MET A 142 2.00 -7.86 -7.72
CA MET A 142 3.41 -7.70 -8.02
C MET A 142 4.23 -8.36 -6.94
N LEU A 143 5.07 -9.32 -7.34
CA LEU A 143 5.95 -10.07 -6.46
C LEU A 143 7.18 -10.52 -7.26
N ARG A 144 8.33 -10.61 -6.60
CA ARG A 144 9.52 -11.18 -7.22
C ARG A 144 9.34 -12.69 -7.43
N VAL A 145 9.25 -13.11 -8.68
CA VAL A 145 9.02 -14.51 -9.08
C VAL A 145 10.35 -15.21 -9.35
N ASN A 146 11.35 -14.50 -9.85
CA ASN A 146 12.65 -15.09 -10.21
C ASN A 146 13.79 -14.56 -9.29
N LYS A 147 15.05 -14.85 -9.65
CA LYS A 147 16.23 -14.43 -8.85
C LYS A 147 16.76 -13.04 -9.20
N ASP A 148 16.10 -12.34 -10.11
CA ASP A 148 16.50 -11.00 -10.53
C ASP A 148 16.10 -9.95 -9.46
N PRO A 149 16.61 -8.72 -9.57
CA PRO A 149 16.35 -7.69 -8.56
C PRO A 149 14.97 -7.02 -8.72
N THR A 150 14.29 -7.25 -9.83
CA THR A 150 13.06 -6.59 -10.28
C THR A 150 11.84 -7.34 -9.75
N THR A 151 10.77 -6.59 -9.46
CA THR A 151 9.49 -7.22 -9.11
C THR A 151 8.74 -7.60 -10.38
N ASP A 152 8.22 -8.83 -10.44
CA ASP A 152 7.49 -9.36 -11.57
C ASP A 152 5.98 -9.12 -11.42
N VAL A 153 5.24 -9.21 -12.52
CA VAL A 153 3.79 -9.00 -12.55
C VAL A 153 3.08 -10.34 -12.68
N ILE A 154 2.13 -10.61 -11.79
CA ILE A 154 1.23 -11.76 -11.87
C ILE A 154 -0.18 -11.25 -12.19
N VAL A 155 -0.77 -11.77 -13.24
CA VAL A 155 -2.09 -11.37 -13.74
C VAL A 155 -3.01 -12.59 -13.85
N MET A 156 -4.25 -12.44 -13.41
CA MET A 156 -5.33 -13.38 -13.67
C MET A 156 -6.29 -12.80 -14.70
N TYR A 157 -6.61 -13.56 -15.74
CA TYR A 157 -7.57 -13.15 -16.78
C TYR A 157 -8.42 -14.35 -17.23
N ARG A 158 -9.65 -14.11 -17.68
CA ARG A 158 -10.53 -15.19 -18.16
C ARG A 158 -10.44 -15.31 -19.66
N THR A 159 -9.99 -16.45 -20.16
CA THR A 159 -10.05 -16.78 -21.59
C THR A 159 -11.44 -17.35 -21.92
N LEU A 160 -12.17 -16.68 -22.82
CA LEU A 160 -13.47 -17.16 -23.31
C LEU A 160 -13.34 -18.24 -24.38
N ASN A 161 -14.46 -18.89 -24.71
CA ASN A 161 -14.53 -19.84 -25.82
C ASN A 161 -14.20 -19.15 -27.15
N GLY A 162 -13.23 -19.70 -27.88
CA GLY A 162 -12.83 -19.21 -29.19
C GLY A 162 -11.85 -20.17 -29.87
N SER A 163 -11.44 -19.84 -31.09
CA SER A 163 -10.32 -20.50 -31.77
C SER A 163 -9.00 -19.86 -31.33
N GLY A 164 -8.03 -20.66 -30.92
CA GLY A 164 -6.69 -20.16 -30.63
C GLY A 164 -5.95 -20.93 -29.55
N ASP A 165 -4.67 -20.59 -29.37
CA ASP A 165 -3.77 -21.27 -28.44
C ASP A 165 -4.26 -21.23 -26.98
N ALA A 166 -4.96 -20.17 -26.58
CA ALA A 166 -5.48 -20.02 -25.22
C ALA A 166 -6.63 -20.99 -24.94
N ALA A 167 -7.60 -21.09 -25.85
CA ALA A 167 -8.68 -22.07 -25.75
C ALA A 167 -8.15 -23.50 -25.80
N ALA A 168 -7.17 -23.78 -26.67
CA ALA A 168 -6.52 -25.10 -26.76
C ALA A 168 -5.81 -25.50 -25.44
N ARG A 169 -5.22 -24.53 -24.72
CA ARG A 169 -4.63 -24.78 -23.39
C ARG A 169 -5.69 -25.10 -22.34
N CYS A 170 -6.82 -24.40 -22.33
CA CYS A 170 -7.92 -24.71 -21.42
C CYS A 170 -8.45 -26.14 -21.65
N VAL A 171 -8.67 -26.52 -22.91
CA VAL A 171 -9.11 -27.88 -23.29
C VAL A 171 -8.06 -28.93 -22.90
N LYS A 172 -6.78 -28.67 -23.17
CA LYS A 172 -5.68 -29.57 -22.77
C LYS A 172 -5.59 -29.75 -21.25
N ALA A 173 -5.98 -28.74 -20.48
CA ALA A 173 -6.05 -28.81 -19.03
C ALA A 173 -7.31 -29.51 -18.50
N GLY A 174 -8.18 -29.99 -19.39
CA GLY A 174 -9.39 -30.73 -19.05
C GLY A 174 -10.64 -29.88 -18.87
N PHE A 175 -10.62 -28.59 -19.22
CA PHE A 175 -11.78 -27.71 -19.10
C PHE A 175 -12.67 -27.79 -20.35
N ALA A 176 -13.98 -27.93 -20.13
CA ALA A 176 -14.96 -28.10 -21.20
C ALA A 176 -15.17 -26.84 -22.05
N SER A 177 -15.02 -25.64 -21.47
CA SER A 177 -15.23 -24.37 -22.15
C SER A 177 -14.61 -23.20 -21.39
N GLY A 178 -13.66 -22.49 -22.03
CA GLY A 178 -12.95 -21.37 -21.42
C GLY A 178 -12.22 -21.76 -20.13
N CYS A 179 -11.33 -20.89 -19.66
CA CYS A 179 -10.74 -21.06 -18.32
C CYS A 179 -10.18 -19.72 -17.85
N THR A 180 -9.99 -19.59 -16.55
CA THR A 180 -9.14 -18.53 -16.02
C THR A 180 -7.70 -18.92 -16.28
N GLU A 181 -6.86 -18.02 -16.78
CA GLU A 181 -5.42 -18.23 -16.83
C GLU A 181 -4.74 -17.27 -15.84
N VAL A 182 -3.77 -17.80 -15.09
CA VAL A 182 -2.83 -17.02 -14.28
C VAL A 182 -1.49 -17.02 -14.98
N MET A 183 -0.91 -15.84 -15.16
CA MET A 183 0.36 -15.66 -15.86
C MET A 183 1.30 -14.81 -15.01
N ALA A 184 2.54 -15.27 -14.87
CA ALA A 184 3.64 -14.44 -14.39
C ALA A 184 4.44 -13.87 -15.57
N VAL A 185 4.76 -12.60 -15.48
CA VAL A 185 5.45 -11.81 -16.49
C VAL A 185 6.63 -11.11 -15.84
N SER A 186 7.81 -11.24 -16.44
CA SER A 186 9.05 -10.61 -16.02
C SER A 186 8.88 -9.10 -15.96
N GLY A 187 9.17 -8.51 -14.80
CA GLY A 187 9.15 -7.05 -14.64
C GLY A 187 10.27 -6.35 -15.42
N VAL A 188 11.30 -7.09 -15.86
CA VAL A 188 12.44 -6.54 -16.61
C VAL A 188 12.09 -6.22 -18.06
N ASP A 189 11.40 -7.13 -18.74
CA ASP A 189 11.27 -7.12 -20.20
C ASP A 189 9.91 -7.59 -20.72
N GLY A 190 8.95 -7.88 -19.83
CA GLY A 190 7.64 -8.40 -20.23
C GLY A 190 7.67 -9.87 -20.67
N ALA A 191 8.79 -10.58 -20.49
CA ALA A 191 8.87 -11.99 -20.87
C ALA A 191 7.95 -12.86 -20.00
N ARG A 192 7.21 -13.77 -20.63
CA ARG A 192 6.28 -14.68 -19.93
C ARG A 192 7.07 -15.75 -19.18
N LEU A 193 7.00 -15.74 -17.85
CA LEU A 193 7.76 -16.66 -16.98
C LEU A 193 7.07 -18.03 -16.86
N TRP A 194 5.78 -18.02 -16.52
CA TRP A 194 4.95 -19.23 -16.45
C TRP A 194 3.47 -18.88 -16.61
N ARG A 195 2.67 -19.90 -16.93
CA ARG A 195 1.22 -19.81 -17.09
C ARG A 195 0.51 -21.02 -16.50
N ARG A 196 -0.68 -20.81 -15.96
CA ARG A 196 -1.52 -21.86 -15.37
C ARG A 196 -2.99 -21.64 -15.67
N PRO A 197 -3.68 -22.61 -16.28
CA PRO A 197 -5.12 -22.58 -16.38
C PRO A 197 -5.76 -23.01 -15.05
N LEU A 198 -6.82 -22.30 -14.69
CA LEU A 198 -7.64 -22.43 -13.50
C LEU A 198 -9.10 -22.50 -13.91
N HIS A 199 -9.88 -23.18 -13.08
CA HIS A 199 -11.32 -23.27 -13.24
C HIS A 199 -12.03 -21.99 -12.75
N GLY A 200 -13.27 -21.78 -13.18
CA GLY A 200 -14.11 -20.67 -12.71
C GLY A 200 -13.78 -19.31 -13.35
N ARG A 201 -14.45 -18.25 -12.88
CA ARG A 201 -14.16 -16.84 -13.21
C ARG A 201 -13.17 -16.30 -12.19
N PRO A 202 -12.13 -15.52 -12.57
CA PRO A 202 -11.18 -14.99 -11.60
C PRO A 202 -11.91 -14.12 -10.58
N SER A 203 -11.65 -14.32 -9.29
CA SER A 203 -12.22 -13.49 -8.22
C SER A 203 -11.15 -12.74 -7.44
N SER A 204 -10.02 -13.38 -7.14
CA SER A 204 -8.95 -12.74 -6.39
C SER A 204 -7.59 -13.41 -6.61
N LEU A 205 -6.57 -12.56 -6.61
CA LEU A 205 -5.14 -12.88 -6.63
C LEU A 205 -4.51 -12.16 -5.46
N ARG A 206 -3.92 -12.90 -4.52
CA ARG A 206 -3.04 -12.33 -3.49
C ARG A 206 -1.72 -13.07 -3.52
N CYS A 207 -0.62 -12.35 -3.38
CA CYS A 207 0.71 -12.92 -3.38
C CYS A 207 1.52 -12.33 -2.22
N ASP A 208 2.15 -13.20 -1.45
CA ASP A 208 2.91 -12.86 -0.27
C ASP A 208 4.32 -13.43 -0.38
N GLY A 209 5.32 -12.63 -0.02
CA GLY A 209 6.72 -13.04 -0.03
C GLY A 209 7.53 -12.27 1.00
N LYS A 210 8.25 -12.99 1.88
CA LYS A 210 9.18 -12.39 2.83
C LYS A 210 10.56 -12.23 2.17
N HIS A 211 11.01 -11.00 2.01
CA HIS A 211 12.41 -10.68 1.71
C HIS A 211 13.13 -10.30 3.01
N GLY A 212 14.03 -11.14 3.52
CA GLY A 212 14.89 -10.74 4.64
C GLY A 212 15.46 -11.81 5.58
N GLY A 213 15.32 -13.11 5.28
CA GLY A 213 15.88 -14.20 6.10
C GLY A 213 16.99 -14.99 5.41
N SER A 214 17.93 -15.55 6.18
CA SER A 214 19.03 -16.43 5.73
C SER A 214 18.59 -17.69 4.98
N LYS A 215 17.28 -17.99 4.91
CA LYS A 215 16.68 -18.96 4.00
C LYS A 215 15.64 -18.20 3.17
N ALA A 216 15.87 -18.07 1.88
CA ALA A 216 14.90 -17.47 0.96
C ALA A 216 13.64 -18.35 0.92
N GLU A 217 12.65 -17.98 1.72
CA GLU A 217 11.32 -18.57 1.65
C GLU A 217 10.73 -18.18 0.28
N LYS A 218 10.25 -19.18 -0.46
CA LYS A 218 9.70 -18.93 -1.80
C LYS A 218 8.37 -18.22 -1.65
N GLY A 219 8.16 -17.17 -2.46
CA GLY A 219 6.89 -16.45 -2.48
C GLY A 219 5.73 -17.38 -2.81
N ARG A 220 4.54 -17.04 -2.30
CA ARG A 220 3.30 -17.82 -2.46
C ARG A 220 2.21 -16.93 -3.01
N CYS A 221 1.31 -17.49 -3.80
CA CYS A 221 0.12 -16.80 -4.26
C CYS A 221 -1.13 -17.62 -3.95
N LEU A 222 -2.12 -16.98 -3.36
CA LEU A 222 -3.47 -17.51 -3.16
C LEU A 222 -4.36 -17.08 -4.32
N LEU A 223 -4.91 -18.07 -5.03
CA LEU A 223 -5.71 -17.91 -6.23
C LEU A 223 -7.12 -18.40 -5.94
N SER A 224 -8.11 -17.54 -6.14
CA SER A 224 -9.52 -17.90 -5.98
C SER A 224 -10.34 -17.48 -7.20
N GLY A 225 -11.32 -18.31 -7.52
CA GLY A 225 -12.38 -18.00 -8.49
C GLY A 225 -13.71 -17.70 -7.80
N GLU A 226 -14.73 -17.30 -8.56
CA GLU A 226 -16.11 -17.15 -8.03
C GLU A 226 -16.73 -18.51 -7.67
N ILE A 227 -16.34 -19.55 -8.42
CA ILE A 227 -16.80 -20.93 -8.30
C ILE A 227 -15.57 -21.81 -8.55
N GLY A 228 -15.45 -22.90 -7.80
CA GLY A 228 -14.45 -23.92 -8.05
C GLY A 228 -13.28 -23.91 -7.07
N PRO A 229 -12.19 -24.62 -7.40
CA PRO A 229 -11.13 -24.92 -6.48
C PRO A 229 -10.30 -23.68 -6.12
N LEU A 230 -10.01 -23.56 -4.83
CA LEU A 230 -9.07 -22.60 -4.29
C LEU A 230 -7.68 -23.19 -4.33
N ARG A 231 -6.68 -22.39 -4.72
CA ARG A 231 -5.30 -22.88 -4.82
C ARG A 231 -4.32 -21.93 -4.17
N SER A 232 -3.33 -22.51 -3.50
CA SER A 232 -2.08 -21.81 -3.20
C SER A 232 -1.01 -22.32 -4.13
N VAL A 233 -0.27 -21.43 -4.80
CA VAL A 233 0.80 -21.78 -5.73
C VAL A 233 2.12 -21.17 -5.30
N VAL A 234 3.22 -21.81 -5.69
CA VAL A 234 4.56 -21.23 -5.58
C VAL A 234 4.70 -20.12 -6.62
N ALA A 235 5.04 -18.91 -6.19
CA ALA A 235 5.16 -17.75 -7.07
C ALA A 235 6.17 -18.00 -8.21
N ASP A 236 7.28 -18.69 -7.94
CA ASP A 236 8.38 -18.93 -8.90
C ASP A 236 7.96 -19.68 -10.18
N ASN A 237 6.99 -20.59 -10.10
CA ASN A 237 6.69 -21.53 -11.18
C ASN A 237 5.20 -21.90 -11.31
N GLY A 238 4.34 -21.30 -10.49
CA GLY A 238 2.91 -21.54 -10.45
C GLY A 238 2.54 -23.00 -10.16
N LYS A 239 3.40 -23.80 -9.51
CA LYS A 239 3.02 -25.15 -9.07
C LYS A 239 2.16 -25.06 -7.82
N ASP A 240 1.12 -25.87 -7.77
CA ASP A 240 0.23 -25.97 -6.62
C ASP A 240 1.00 -26.45 -5.39
N ILE A 241 0.85 -25.71 -4.30
CA ILE A 241 1.23 -26.11 -2.94
C ILE A 241 0.11 -26.97 -2.37
N TRP A 242 -1.12 -26.49 -2.52
CA TRP A 242 -2.33 -27.21 -2.18
C TRP A 242 -3.50 -26.70 -3.03
N GLU A 243 -4.52 -27.54 -3.13
CA GLU A 243 -5.80 -27.25 -3.77
C GLU A 243 -6.92 -27.70 -2.85
N ALA A 244 -7.90 -26.83 -2.62
CA ALA A 244 -9.11 -27.15 -1.87
C ALA A 244 -10.30 -27.30 -2.84
N TRP A 245 -11.27 -28.13 -2.44
CA TRP A 245 -12.50 -28.41 -3.20
C TRP A 245 -12.27 -29.07 -4.57
N THR A 246 -11.47 -30.14 -4.60
CA THR A 246 -11.18 -30.97 -5.78
C THR A 246 -12.34 -31.90 -6.18
N GLY A 247 -13.56 -31.65 -5.70
CA GLY A 247 -14.76 -32.49 -5.90
C GLY A 247 -15.47 -32.21 -7.24
N ALA A 248 -16.68 -32.77 -7.41
CA ALA A 248 -17.51 -32.45 -8.57
C ALA A 248 -17.84 -30.93 -8.59
N GLU A 249 -17.93 -30.34 -9.79
CA GLU A 249 -18.14 -28.89 -9.98
C GLU A 249 -19.41 -28.38 -9.27
N ASP A 250 -20.43 -29.24 -9.15
CA ASP A 250 -21.69 -28.97 -8.46
C ASP A 250 -21.59 -28.95 -6.92
N GLU A 251 -20.49 -29.46 -6.35
CA GLU A 251 -20.21 -29.48 -4.91
C GLU A 251 -19.31 -28.31 -4.46
N ALA A 252 -18.73 -27.56 -5.40
CA ALA A 252 -17.84 -26.46 -5.07
C ALA A 252 -18.64 -25.27 -4.50
N PRO A 253 -18.28 -24.75 -3.33
CA PRO A 253 -18.96 -23.59 -2.77
C PRO A 253 -18.71 -22.35 -3.62
N ARG A 254 -19.69 -21.46 -3.68
CA ARG A 254 -19.53 -20.15 -4.31
C ARG A 254 -18.82 -19.21 -3.34
N VAL A 255 -17.69 -18.65 -3.76
CA VAL A 255 -16.95 -17.66 -2.97
C VAL A 255 -17.67 -16.32 -3.07
N LEU A 256 -18.08 -15.75 -1.94
CA LEU A 256 -18.87 -14.51 -1.90
C LEU A 256 -17.99 -13.26 -1.90
N THR A 257 -16.81 -13.36 -1.29
CA THR A 257 -15.85 -12.26 -1.12
C THR A 257 -14.42 -12.79 -1.28
N PRO A 258 -13.46 -11.94 -1.68
CA PRO A 258 -12.05 -12.32 -1.68
C PRO A 258 -11.61 -12.87 -0.30
N PRO A 259 -10.72 -13.87 -0.26
CA PRO A 259 -10.22 -14.43 0.99
C PRO A 259 -9.60 -13.40 1.91
N LEU A 260 -9.91 -13.51 3.20
CA LEU A 260 -9.27 -12.74 4.25
C LEU A 260 -8.17 -13.60 4.88
N GLU A 261 -6.93 -13.13 4.80
CA GLU A 261 -5.85 -13.73 5.57
C GLU A 261 -6.03 -13.38 7.04
N VAL A 262 -5.79 -14.35 7.90
CA VAL A 262 -5.85 -14.22 9.35
C VAL A 262 -4.56 -14.79 9.93
N GLY A 263 -4.23 -14.43 11.17
CA GLY A 263 -3.06 -15.01 11.83
C GLY A 263 -3.17 -16.53 11.94
N ASP A 264 -2.05 -17.20 12.20
CA ASP A 264 -1.98 -18.65 12.40
C ASP A 264 -2.96 -19.12 13.50
N LEU A 265 -3.90 -20.00 13.14
CA LEU A 265 -4.96 -20.54 13.99
C LEU A 265 -4.75 -22.02 14.34
N ASP A 266 -3.96 -22.77 13.56
CA ASP A 266 -3.71 -24.20 13.75
C ASP A 266 -2.32 -24.53 14.33
N GLY A 267 -1.45 -23.52 14.48
CA GLY A 267 -0.12 -23.61 15.08
C GLY A 267 0.97 -24.02 14.10
N ASP A 268 0.72 -23.96 12.78
CA ASP A 268 1.67 -24.35 11.75
C ASP A 268 2.65 -23.25 11.31
N THR A 269 2.57 -22.07 11.94
CA THR A 269 3.35 -20.84 11.68
C THR A 269 3.07 -20.11 10.36
N THR A 270 2.16 -20.63 9.55
CA THR A 270 1.65 -19.97 8.33
C THR A 270 0.35 -19.22 8.68
N PRO A 271 0.15 -17.99 8.21
CA PRO A 271 -1.15 -17.33 8.30
C PRO A 271 -2.24 -18.17 7.63
N ASP A 272 -3.40 -18.26 8.29
CA ASP A 272 -4.54 -19.01 7.80
C ASP A 272 -5.50 -18.13 7.01
N VAL A 273 -6.53 -18.73 6.42
CA VAL A 273 -7.43 -18.01 5.52
C VAL A 273 -8.89 -18.23 5.89
N LEU A 274 -9.64 -17.13 6.02
CA LEU A 274 -11.07 -17.09 6.22
C LEU A 274 -11.80 -16.81 4.90
N PHE A 275 -12.76 -17.67 4.59
CA PHE A 275 -13.67 -17.53 3.44
C PHE A 275 -15.09 -17.30 3.89
N TRP A 276 -15.83 -16.49 3.14
CA TRP A 276 -17.29 -16.46 3.20
C TRP A 276 -17.86 -17.06 1.93
N VAL A 277 -18.60 -18.16 2.08
CA VAL A 277 -19.11 -18.94 0.96
C VAL A 277 -20.61 -19.16 1.04
N ALA A 278 -21.24 -19.41 -0.12
CA ALA A 278 -22.60 -19.93 -0.22
C ALA A 278 -22.57 -21.39 -0.73
N PRO A 279 -23.49 -22.25 -0.24
CA PRO A 279 -23.50 -23.68 -0.52
C PRO A 279 -23.95 -24.03 -1.95
N SER A 280 -24.57 -23.09 -2.68
CA SER A 280 -25.00 -23.31 -4.05
C SER A 280 -25.19 -21.99 -4.79
N LEU A 281 -25.15 -22.04 -6.12
CA LEU A 281 -25.44 -20.92 -7.04
C LEU A 281 -26.87 -20.37 -6.90
N THR A 282 -27.81 -21.20 -6.42
CA THR A 282 -29.24 -20.86 -6.33
C THR A 282 -29.66 -20.43 -4.92
N SER A 283 -28.87 -20.75 -3.90
CA SER A 283 -29.17 -20.41 -2.51
C SER A 283 -28.48 -19.09 -2.14
N SER A 284 -29.23 -17.99 -2.21
CA SER A 284 -28.68 -16.63 -2.05
C SER A 284 -28.60 -16.14 -0.60
N GLN A 285 -29.01 -16.94 0.39
CA GLN A 285 -29.17 -16.47 1.78
C GLN A 285 -28.40 -17.29 2.82
N ASN A 286 -27.95 -18.51 2.50
CA ASN A 286 -27.27 -19.39 3.45
C ASN A 286 -25.75 -19.23 3.35
N GLY A 287 -25.21 -18.11 3.82
CA GLY A 287 -23.76 -17.94 3.91
C GLY A 287 -23.14 -18.75 5.06
N SER A 288 -21.90 -19.19 4.87
CA SER A 288 -21.09 -19.81 5.93
C SER A 288 -19.64 -19.37 5.84
N PHE A 289 -19.02 -19.20 6.99
CA PHE A 289 -17.58 -19.00 7.11
C PHE A 289 -16.86 -20.35 7.10
N LEU A 290 -15.76 -20.41 6.36
CA LEU A 290 -14.83 -21.55 6.33
C LEU A 290 -13.43 -21.04 6.68
N LEU A 291 -12.78 -21.69 7.65
CA LEU A 291 -11.38 -21.47 7.99
C LEU A 291 -10.55 -22.56 7.31
N LEU A 292 -9.49 -22.18 6.61
CA LEU A 292 -8.56 -23.09 5.97
C LEU A 292 -7.12 -22.82 6.45
N SER A 293 -6.37 -23.89 6.68
CA SER A 293 -4.93 -23.84 6.96
C SER A 293 -4.19 -23.23 5.78
N GLY A 294 -3.40 -22.19 6.01
CA GLY A 294 -2.63 -21.54 4.94
C GLY A 294 -1.51 -22.43 4.39
N SER A 295 -0.98 -23.35 5.19
CA SER A 295 0.07 -24.27 4.75
C SER A 295 -0.45 -25.43 3.91
N SER A 296 -1.69 -25.89 4.17
CA SER A 296 -2.20 -27.17 3.64
C SER A 296 -3.52 -27.09 2.89
N GLY A 297 -4.25 -25.98 2.98
CA GLY A 297 -5.59 -25.82 2.41
C GLY A 297 -6.69 -26.63 3.10
N LYS A 298 -6.37 -27.31 4.21
CA LYS A 298 -7.34 -28.16 4.93
C LYS A 298 -8.26 -27.32 5.81
N PRO A 299 -9.55 -27.68 5.93
CA PRO A 299 -10.46 -27.00 6.84
C PRO A 299 -10.02 -27.08 8.30
N ILE A 300 -10.07 -25.94 8.98
CA ILE A 300 -9.89 -25.81 10.43
C ILE A 300 -11.28 -25.82 11.07
N GLY A 301 -11.71 -27.01 11.51
CA GLY A 301 -13.04 -27.21 12.07
C GLY A 301 -14.17 -27.29 11.03
N SER A 302 -15.41 -27.11 11.49
CA SER A 302 -16.62 -27.10 10.67
C SER A 302 -17.02 -25.71 10.19
N ALA A 303 -17.85 -25.65 9.14
CA ALA A 303 -18.42 -24.40 8.64
C ALA A 303 -19.26 -23.67 9.69
N VAL A 304 -19.11 -22.35 9.77
CA VAL A 304 -19.85 -21.50 10.73
C VAL A 304 -20.91 -20.71 9.98
N SER A 305 -22.18 -21.00 10.24
CA SER A 305 -23.30 -20.33 9.56
C SER A 305 -23.32 -18.82 9.84
N HIS A 306 -23.38 -18.02 8.79
CA HIS A 306 -23.59 -16.58 8.84
C HIS A 306 -24.34 -16.13 7.58
N ALA A 307 -25.63 -15.84 7.76
CA ALA A 307 -26.55 -15.56 6.66
C ALA A 307 -26.15 -14.32 5.87
N ILE A 308 -26.55 -14.30 4.59
CA ILE A 308 -26.38 -13.15 3.70
C ILE A 308 -27.70 -12.40 3.70
N ALA A 309 -27.64 -11.07 3.84
CA ALA A 309 -28.82 -10.24 3.72
C ALA A 309 -29.46 -10.40 2.33
N PRO A 310 -30.79 -10.61 2.22
CA PRO A 310 -31.44 -10.90 0.94
C PRO A 310 -31.24 -9.78 -0.09
N GLY A 311 -30.74 -10.14 -1.27
CA GLY A 311 -30.58 -9.19 -2.39
C GLY A 311 -29.37 -8.26 -2.28
N GLU A 312 -28.53 -8.43 -1.26
CA GLU A 312 -27.35 -7.61 -1.05
C GLU A 312 -26.07 -8.37 -1.43
N LYS A 313 -25.13 -7.68 -2.08
CA LYS A 313 -23.79 -8.22 -2.34
C LYS A 313 -22.89 -7.82 -1.17
N PRO A 314 -22.28 -8.78 -0.47
CA PRO A 314 -21.35 -8.45 0.60
C PRO A 314 -20.10 -7.78 0.06
N LEU A 315 -19.57 -6.82 0.82
CA LEU A 315 -18.26 -6.23 0.57
C LEU A 315 -17.15 -7.17 1.03
N PRO A 316 -15.92 -7.03 0.49
CA PRO A 316 -14.76 -7.80 0.96
C PRO A 316 -14.59 -7.70 2.48
N LEU A 317 -14.38 -8.85 3.13
CA LEU A 317 -14.11 -8.91 4.57
C LEU A 317 -12.87 -8.08 4.92
N ARG A 318 -12.87 -7.51 6.13
CA ARG A 318 -11.73 -6.78 6.69
C ARG A 318 -11.42 -7.28 8.09
N LEU A 319 -10.15 -7.20 8.47
CA LEU A 319 -9.71 -7.50 9.83
C LEU A 319 -9.47 -6.17 10.55
N LEU A 320 -10.00 -6.04 11.76
CA LEU A 320 -9.77 -4.92 12.65
C LEU A 320 -9.11 -5.43 13.93
N PHE A 321 -7.97 -4.86 14.28
CA PHE A 321 -7.36 -5.07 15.57
C PHE A 321 -7.69 -3.93 16.52
N THR A 322 -8.13 -4.28 17.72
CA THR A 322 -8.27 -3.32 18.81
C THR A 322 -6.88 -2.92 19.34
N ALA A 323 -6.80 -1.82 20.11
CA ALA A 323 -5.56 -1.35 20.71
C ALA A 323 -4.82 -2.41 21.56
N HIS A 324 -5.53 -3.44 22.05
CA HIS A 324 -4.97 -4.52 22.85
C HIS A 324 -4.65 -5.78 22.01
N GLY A 325 -4.90 -5.77 20.70
CA GLY A 325 -4.60 -6.88 19.79
C GLY A 325 -5.73 -7.92 19.62
N ALA A 326 -6.94 -7.66 20.12
CA ALA A 326 -8.09 -8.52 19.82
C ALA A 326 -8.55 -8.29 18.37
N ALA A 327 -8.77 -9.38 17.63
CA ALA A 327 -9.08 -9.36 16.20
C ALA A 327 -10.58 -9.56 15.92
N PHE A 328 -11.14 -8.67 15.10
CA PHE A 328 -12.53 -8.68 14.66
C PHE A 328 -12.64 -8.74 13.14
N VAL A 329 -13.49 -9.63 12.64
CA VAL A 329 -13.85 -9.69 11.22
C VAL A 329 -14.99 -8.72 10.99
N LEU A 330 -14.75 -7.69 10.18
CA LEU A 330 -15.76 -6.73 9.75
C LEU A 330 -16.50 -7.25 8.54
N ILE A 331 -17.82 -7.24 8.65
CA ILE A 331 -18.77 -7.73 7.64
C ILE A 331 -19.64 -6.53 7.26
N ALA A 332 -19.55 -6.11 6.00
CA ALA A 332 -20.38 -5.04 5.48
C ALA A 332 -21.27 -5.56 4.35
N SER A 333 -22.58 -5.38 4.52
CA SER A 333 -23.60 -5.75 3.55
C SER A 333 -24.73 -4.74 3.64
N GLY A 334 -25.19 -4.25 2.49
CA GLY A 334 -26.31 -3.33 2.43
C GLY A 334 -26.03 -2.07 3.21
N TRP A 335 -26.77 -1.87 4.30
CA TRP A 335 -26.77 -0.65 5.11
C TRP A 335 -26.00 -0.77 6.43
N GLU A 336 -25.43 -1.94 6.71
CA GLU A 336 -24.83 -2.24 8.00
C GLU A 336 -23.38 -2.68 7.89
N VAL A 337 -22.62 -2.30 8.91
CA VAL A 337 -21.30 -2.85 9.23
C VAL A 337 -21.44 -3.57 10.57
N GLN A 338 -21.10 -4.84 10.58
CA GLN A 338 -21.08 -5.70 11.75
C GLN A 338 -19.65 -6.18 12.00
N ALA A 339 -19.34 -6.53 13.24
CA ALA A 339 -18.06 -7.12 13.62
C ALA A 339 -18.28 -8.39 14.42
N LEU A 340 -17.60 -9.47 14.03
CA LEU A 340 -17.51 -10.72 14.77
C LEU A 340 -16.10 -10.91 15.33
N PRO A 341 -15.94 -11.30 16.60
CA PRO A 341 -14.64 -11.73 17.11
C PRO A 341 -14.12 -12.93 16.30
N LEU A 342 -12.87 -12.87 15.83
CA LEU A 342 -12.25 -14.01 15.14
C LEU A 342 -12.20 -15.25 16.04
N ALA A 343 -11.99 -15.04 17.35
CA ALA A 343 -12.04 -16.08 18.37
C ALA A 343 -13.38 -16.81 18.39
N ASP A 344 -14.50 -16.10 18.26
CA ASP A 344 -15.83 -16.72 18.27
C ASP A 344 -16.11 -17.52 17.00
N ILE A 345 -15.60 -17.07 15.85
CA ILE A 345 -15.68 -17.82 14.59
C ILE A 345 -14.89 -19.12 14.74
N TYR A 346 -13.65 -19.03 15.22
CA TYR A 346 -12.79 -20.21 15.45
C TYR A 346 -13.41 -21.18 16.45
N LEU A 347 -13.86 -20.70 17.61
CA LEU A 347 -14.46 -21.57 18.64
C LEU A 347 -15.72 -22.26 18.14
N ARG A 348 -16.57 -21.58 17.36
CA ARG A 348 -17.73 -22.20 16.71
C ARG A 348 -17.31 -23.26 15.70
N ALA A 349 -16.30 -23.00 14.90
CA ALA A 349 -15.77 -23.97 13.92
C ALA A 349 -15.22 -25.22 14.62
N VAL A 350 -14.49 -25.04 15.72
CA VAL A 350 -13.78 -26.13 16.41
C VAL A 350 -14.63 -26.79 17.50
N SER A 351 -15.76 -26.22 17.91
CA SER A 351 -16.65 -26.80 18.95
C SER A 351 -17.14 -28.22 18.65
N THR A 352 -17.11 -28.63 17.38
CA THR A 352 -17.46 -29.97 16.90
C THR A 352 -16.24 -30.86 16.65
N ALA A 353 -15.03 -30.31 16.74
CA ALA A 353 -13.76 -30.95 16.39
C ALA A 353 -12.82 -31.10 17.61
N SER A 354 -12.09 -32.21 17.67
CA SER A 354 -11.17 -32.56 18.76
C SER A 354 -9.82 -31.80 18.70
N HIS A 355 -9.84 -30.47 18.49
CA HIS A 355 -8.62 -29.66 18.51
C HIS A 355 -8.43 -28.99 19.88
N SER A 356 -7.24 -29.16 20.47
CA SER A 356 -6.92 -28.78 21.88
C SER A 356 -6.10 -27.49 22.01
N THR A 357 -5.75 -26.81 20.92
CA THR A 357 -4.77 -25.72 20.94
C THR A 357 -5.38 -24.42 20.45
N VAL A 358 -5.68 -23.51 21.39
CA VAL A 358 -6.13 -22.14 21.07
C VAL A 358 -4.92 -21.29 20.68
N ALA A 359 -4.95 -20.77 19.45
CA ALA A 359 -3.91 -19.91 18.90
C ALA A 359 -3.72 -18.62 19.73
N PRO A 360 -2.48 -18.08 19.82
CA PRO A 360 -2.18 -16.88 20.60
C PRO A 360 -3.02 -15.65 20.19
N THR A 361 -3.29 -15.50 18.89
CA THR A 361 -4.11 -14.43 18.29
C THR A 361 -5.54 -14.40 18.82
N LEU A 362 -6.04 -15.53 19.34
CA LEU A 362 -7.40 -15.67 19.86
C LEU A 362 -7.49 -15.50 21.38
N ARG A 363 -6.36 -15.35 22.09
CA ARG A 363 -6.33 -15.24 23.56
C ARG A 363 -6.61 -13.84 24.07
N THR A 364 -6.57 -12.85 23.18
CA THR A 364 -6.73 -11.45 23.56
C THR A 364 -8.20 -11.06 23.54
N HIS A 365 -8.72 -10.66 24.70
CA HIS A 365 -10.10 -10.15 24.83
C HIS A 365 -10.11 -8.61 24.83
N ALA A 366 -11.04 -8.03 24.07
CA ALA A 366 -11.37 -6.60 24.16
C ALA A 366 -12.62 -6.41 25.02
N ALA A 367 -12.43 -6.04 26.30
CA ALA A 367 -13.52 -5.86 27.26
C ALA A 367 -14.55 -4.81 26.83
N THR A 368 -14.11 -3.73 26.15
CA THR A 368 -15.01 -2.68 25.65
C THR A 368 -15.93 -3.19 24.56
N TRP A 369 -15.40 -3.92 23.58
CA TRP A 369 -16.18 -4.50 22.48
C TRP A 369 -17.10 -5.63 22.94
N ALA A 370 -16.69 -6.41 23.94
CA ALA A 370 -17.55 -7.42 24.54
C ALA A 370 -18.83 -6.83 25.16
N GLY A 371 -18.75 -5.62 25.74
CA GLY A 371 -19.94 -4.92 26.26
C GLY A 371 -20.86 -4.34 25.19
N MET A 372 -20.38 -4.18 23.95
CA MET A 372 -21.16 -3.70 22.80
C MET A 372 -21.77 -4.85 21.97
N ALA A 373 -21.35 -6.08 22.23
CA ALA A 373 -21.81 -7.25 21.51
C ALA A 373 -23.24 -7.63 21.93
N ASP A 374 -24.04 -8.08 20.98
CA ASP A 374 -25.33 -8.69 21.26
C ASP A 374 -25.13 -9.98 22.07
N ASN A 375 -25.81 -10.08 23.22
CA ASN A 375 -25.63 -11.17 24.18
C ASN A 375 -25.99 -12.56 23.61
N LEU A 376 -26.80 -12.63 22.55
CA LEU A 376 -27.21 -13.91 21.95
C LEU A 376 -26.26 -14.34 20.84
N THR A 377 -25.78 -13.40 20.03
CA THR A 377 -25.06 -13.68 18.79
C THR A 377 -23.56 -13.41 18.86
N GLY A 378 -23.12 -12.61 19.84
CA GLY A 378 -21.74 -12.12 19.98
C GLY A 378 -21.36 -11.06 18.95
N ILE A 379 -22.33 -10.55 18.18
CA ILE A 379 -22.11 -9.62 17.07
C ILE A 379 -22.14 -8.19 17.59
N VAL A 380 -21.14 -7.39 17.19
CA VAL A 380 -21.14 -5.94 17.45
C VAL A 380 -21.66 -5.21 16.22
N LEU A 381 -22.73 -4.42 16.37
CA LEU A 381 -23.19 -3.51 15.34
C LEU A 381 -22.25 -2.28 15.32
N VAL A 382 -21.40 -2.19 14.30
CA VAL A 382 -20.40 -1.13 14.17
C VAL A 382 -21.04 0.15 13.65
N HIS A 383 -21.84 0.04 12.59
CA HIS A 383 -22.49 1.18 11.97
C HIS A 383 -23.74 0.75 11.20
N ARG A 384 -24.78 1.59 11.23
CA ARG A 384 -25.93 1.51 10.32
C ARG A 384 -26.10 2.85 9.62
N SER A 385 -25.99 2.83 8.30
CA SER A 385 -26.17 4.02 7.47
C SER A 385 -27.66 4.35 7.33
N SER A 386 -27.97 5.65 7.27
CA SER A 386 -29.31 6.17 6.96
C SER A 386 -29.38 6.84 5.59
N LEU A 387 -28.25 7.03 4.91
CA LEU A 387 -28.15 7.79 3.66
C LEU A 387 -28.11 6.88 2.42
N GLY A 388 -27.48 5.72 2.56
CA GLY A 388 -27.33 4.78 1.47
C GLY A 388 -26.64 3.49 1.91
N PRO A 389 -26.55 2.50 1.00
CA PRO A 389 -25.78 1.29 1.26
C PRO A 389 -24.30 1.64 1.50
N ILE A 390 -23.64 0.85 2.35
CA ILE A 390 -22.21 0.84 2.60
C ILE A 390 -21.49 0.47 1.29
N GLU A 391 -20.54 1.30 0.90
CA GLU A 391 -19.72 1.12 -0.30
C GLU A 391 -18.28 0.71 0.04
N ALA A 392 -17.78 1.10 1.22
CA ALA A 392 -16.44 0.74 1.67
C ALA A 392 -16.30 0.73 3.19
N VAL A 393 -15.42 -0.15 3.67
CA VAL A 393 -14.96 -0.19 5.06
C VAL A 393 -13.44 -0.34 5.04
N VAL A 394 -12.72 0.60 5.66
CA VAL A 394 -11.26 0.65 5.67
C VAL A 394 -10.77 0.80 7.11
N PRO A 395 -10.25 -0.27 7.74
CA PRO A 395 -9.61 -0.17 9.05
C PRO A 395 -8.29 0.58 8.90
N ILE A 396 -8.02 1.48 9.85
CA ILE A 396 -6.76 2.21 9.97
C ILE A 396 -6.00 1.61 11.17
N PRO A 397 -4.79 1.08 10.97
CA PRO A 397 -4.00 0.39 11.98
C PRO A 397 -3.75 1.23 13.25
N VAL A 398 -3.52 0.51 14.36
CA VAL A 398 -3.09 1.13 15.61
C VAL A 398 -1.73 1.79 15.40
N GLY A 399 -1.55 3.01 15.92
CA GLY A 399 -0.30 3.77 15.74
C GLY A 399 -0.37 4.79 14.60
N ALA A 400 -1.13 4.51 13.54
CA ALA A 400 -1.32 5.45 12.44
C ALA A 400 -2.20 6.64 12.85
N TRP A 401 -3.29 6.42 13.59
CA TRP A 401 -4.20 7.49 13.99
C TRP A 401 -4.12 7.78 15.50
N ARG A 402 -3.32 8.76 15.91
CA ARG A 402 -3.17 9.20 17.33
C ARG A 402 -2.95 8.04 18.33
N GLY A 403 -2.30 6.95 17.91
CA GLY A 403 -2.08 5.77 18.75
C GLY A 403 -3.33 4.91 19.04
N HIS A 404 -4.45 5.13 18.35
CA HIS A 404 -5.69 4.38 18.49
C HIS A 404 -6.10 3.77 17.14
N PRO A 405 -6.79 2.62 17.11
CA PRO A 405 -7.36 2.13 15.87
C PRO A 405 -8.51 3.04 15.43
N ALA A 406 -8.57 3.36 14.14
CA ALA A 406 -9.68 4.11 13.55
C ALA A 406 -10.34 3.28 12.44
N LEU A 407 -11.59 3.59 12.13
CA LEU A 407 -12.35 2.88 11.12
C LEU A 407 -13.04 3.87 10.20
N LEU A 408 -12.68 3.86 8.93
CA LEU A 408 -13.37 4.62 7.89
C LEU A 408 -14.52 3.80 7.34
N VAL A 409 -15.73 4.36 7.39
CA VAL A 409 -16.94 3.78 6.81
C VAL A 409 -17.48 4.74 5.76
N ALA A 410 -17.61 4.27 4.52
CA ALA A 410 -18.21 5.04 3.45
C ALA A 410 -19.52 4.39 3.03
N ALA A 411 -20.57 5.19 2.95
CA ALA A 411 -21.86 4.81 2.40
C ALA A 411 -22.22 5.75 1.25
N ALA A 412 -23.17 5.36 0.42
CA ALA A 412 -23.69 6.27 -0.59
C ALA A 412 -24.29 7.50 0.12
N GLY A 413 -23.64 8.66 -0.04
CA GLY A 413 -24.02 9.91 0.62
C GLY A 413 -23.01 10.46 1.62
N ASN A 414 -22.12 9.64 2.21
CA ASN A 414 -21.15 10.12 3.20
C ASN A 414 -19.92 9.23 3.38
N VAL A 415 -18.87 9.84 3.90
CA VAL A 415 -17.69 9.17 4.45
C VAL A 415 -17.57 9.60 5.91
N ARG A 416 -17.41 8.62 6.80
CA ARG A 416 -17.36 8.83 8.24
C ARG A 416 -16.16 8.11 8.84
N LEU A 417 -15.40 8.81 9.67
CA LEU A 417 -14.33 8.21 10.46
C LEU A 417 -14.82 7.94 11.89
N LEU A 418 -14.64 6.71 12.35
CA LEU A 418 -15.01 6.25 13.69
C LEU A 418 -13.75 5.97 14.51
N ASN A 419 -13.79 6.27 15.81
CA ASN A 419 -12.83 5.73 16.75
C ASN A 419 -13.14 4.25 16.97
N ALA A 420 -12.26 3.33 16.57
CA ALA A 420 -12.53 1.90 16.72
C ALA A 420 -12.41 1.40 18.18
N SER A 421 -12.07 2.26 19.15
CA SER A 421 -12.09 1.89 20.57
C SER A 421 -13.49 1.90 21.18
N GLY A 422 -14.34 2.83 20.72
CA GLY A 422 -15.68 3.09 21.27
C GLY A 422 -16.78 3.37 20.24
N LEU A 423 -16.45 3.28 18.94
CA LEU A 423 -17.36 3.49 17.80
C LEU A 423 -17.98 4.89 17.71
N GLU A 424 -17.37 5.88 18.37
CA GLU A 424 -17.81 7.26 18.28
C GLU A 424 -17.38 7.89 16.94
N THR A 425 -18.25 8.71 16.36
CA THR A 425 -17.94 9.45 15.14
C THR A 425 -16.93 10.56 15.45
N LEU A 426 -15.79 10.53 14.77
CA LEU A 426 -14.77 11.56 14.86
C LEU A 426 -15.12 12.74 13.95
N TRP A 427 -15.47 12.45 12.70
CA TRP A 427 -16.00 13.41 11.74
C TRP A 427 -16.77 12.69 10.62
N GLU A 428 -17.51 13.47 9.85
CA GLU A 428 -18.32 12.99 8.73
C GLU A 428 -18.36 14.05 7.63
N VAL A 429 -18.24 13.60 6.38
CA VAL A 429 -18.26 14.43 5.18
C VAL A 429 -19.26 13.89 4.19
N SER A 430 -20.07 14.77 3.61
CA SER A 430 -21.00 14.40 2.53
C SER A 430 -20.22 14.15 1.24
N VAL A 431 -20.43 12.97 0.66
CA VAL A 431 -19.94 12.61 -0.67
C VAL A 431 -21.08 11.98 -1.45
N SER A 432 -20.95 11.84 -2.76
CA SER A 432 -21.93 11.10 -3.55
C SER A 432 -21.61 9.59 -3.52
N ARG A 433 -21.66 8.95 -4.69
CA ARG A 433 -21.29 7.55 -4.89
C ARG A 433 -19.78 7.44 -5.09
N LEU A 434 -19.13 6.56 -4.35
CA LEU A 434 -17.71 6.28 -4.51
C LEU A 434 -17.40 5.59 -5.84
N LEU A 435 -16.29 6.01 -6.44
CA LEU A 435 -15.74 5.45 -7.67
C LEU A 435 -14.63 4.43 -7.38
N SER A 436 -13.94 4.55 -6.25
CA SER A 436 -12.89 3.62 -5.82
C SER A 436 -12.91 3.45 -4.30
N LEU A 437 -12.11 2.51 -3.79
CA LEU A 437 -11.92 2.35 -2.35
C LEU A 437 -11.16 3.59 -1.81
N PRO A 438 -11.63 4.26 -0.75
CA PRO A 438 -10.87 5.31 -0.10
C PRO A 438 -9.53 4.78 0.41
N VAL A 439 -8.50 5.60 0.33
CA VAL A 439 -7.16 5.25 0.80
C VAL A 439 -6.65 6.30 1.76
N TYR A 440 -5.81 5.90 2.71
CA TYR A 440 -5.23 6.81 3.71
C TYR A 440 -3.71 6.90 3.55
N GLY A 441 -3.15 8.08 3.83
CA GLY A 441 -1.71 8.36 3.77
C GLY A 441 -1.40 9.75 4.31
N PHE A 442 -0.15 10.03 4.67
CA PHE A 442 0.26 11.31 5.25
C PHE A 442 0.40 12.38 4.18
N PHE A 443 -0.65 13.14 3.88
CA PHE A 443 -0.59 14.17 2.84
C PHE A 443 0.00 15.49 3.34
N ASN A 444 -0.19 15.80 4.62
CA ASN A 444 0.32 17.01 5.25
C ASN A 444 1.30 16.70 6.41
N ASN A 445 1.86 17.74 7.04
CA ASN A 445 2.92 17.58 8.05
C ASN A 445 2.36 17.63 9.50
N ASP A 446 1.28 16.90 9.76
CA ASP A 446 0.60 16.84 11.06
C ASP A 446 0.71 15.46 11.76
N SER A 447 1.41 14.51 11.13
CA SER A 447 1.54 13.13 11.61
C SER A 447 0.21 12.38 11.78
N ILE A 448 -0.84 12.81 11.08
CA ILE A 448 -2.13 12.12 11.01
C ILE A 448 -2.36 11.69 9.55
N PRO A 449 -2.75 10.44 9.29
CA PRO A 449 -3.05 10.00 7.93
C PRO A 449 -4.32 10.69 7.43
N ASP A 450 -4.19 11.36 6.30
CA ASP A 450 -5.25 12.00 5.53
C ASP A 450 -5.88 10.98 4.57
N ILE A 451 -7.08 11.26 4.08
CA ILE A 451 -7.86 10.30 3.29
C ILE A 451 -8.14 10.84 1.91
N LEU A 452 -7.71 10.12 0.89
CA LEU A 452 -8.08 10.40 -0.49
C LEU A 452 -9.38 9.66 -0.84
N VAL A 453 -10.37 10.43 -1.30
CA VAL A 453 -11.68 9.94 -1.77
C VAL A 453 -11.95 10.34 -3.21
N GLU A 454 -12.53 9.43 -3.97
CA GLU A 454 -13.01 9.67 -5.33
C GLU A 454 -14.51 9.39 -5.41
N HIS A 455 -15.28 10.39 -5.80
CA HIS A 455 -16.73 10.26 -5.90
C HIS A 455 -17.31 10.94 -7.14
N GLU A 456 -18.48 10.49 -7.55
CA GLU A 456 -19.14 10.94 -8.77
C GLU A 456 -19.73 12.35 -8.63
N LEU A 457 -19.44 13.25 -9.57
CA LEU A 457 -20.12 14.56 -9.66
C LEU A 457 -21.31 14.53 -10.64
N GLY A 458 -21.45 13.45 -11.41
CA GLY A 458 -22.44 13.29 -12.47
C GLY A 458 -21.90 13.74 -13.84
N GLN A 459 -22.64 13.44 -14.90
CA GLN A 459 -22.28 13.78 -16.29
C GLN A 459 -20.89 13.27 -16.73
N GLY A 460 -20.42 12.17 -16.14
CA GLY A 460 -19.10 11.60 -16.42
C GLY A 460 -17.93 12.36 -15.78
N LEU A 461 -18.21 13.24 -14.80
CA LEU A 461 -17.21 13.91 -13.96
C LEU A 461 -17.05 13.21 -12.61
N MET A 462 -15.87 13.37 -12.04
CA MET A 462 -15.54 12.92 -10.69
C MET A 462 -14.85 14.04 -9.91
N GLN A 463 -15.03 14.01 -8.60
CA GLN A 463 -14.23 14.79 -7.66
C GLN A 463 -13.24 13.88 -6.96
N VAL A 464 -11.98 14.30 -6.97
CA VAL A 464 -10.92 13.71 -6.14
C VAL A 464 -10.64 14.69 -5.02
N SER A 465 -10.63 14.23 -3.77
CA SER A 465 -10.39 15.09 -2.61
C SER A 465 -9.47 14.40 -1.61
N VAL A 466 -8.54 15.16 -1.04
CA VAL A 466 -7.80 14.73 0.15
C VAL A 466 -8.45 15.39 1.36
N LEU A 467 -9.00 14.58 2.25
CA LEU A 467 -9.67 14.97 3.48
C LEU A 467 -8.68 14.88 4.63
N ASP A 468 -8.63 15.92 5.46
CA ASP A 468 -7.86 15.97 6.69
C ASP A 468 -8.29 14.83 7.63
N GLY A 469 -7.35 13.97 8.02
CA GLY A 469 -7.63 12.85 8.92
C GLY A 469 -8.13 13.26 10.32
N LEU A 470 -7.85 14.50 10.74
CA LEU A 470 -8.29 15.06 12.01
C LEU A 470 -9.70 15.64 11.94
N SER A 471 -10.01 16.42 10.91
CA SER A 471 -11.23 17.23 10.84
C SER A 471 -12.24 16.80 9.79
N GLY A 472 -11.82 16.00 8.80
CA GLY A 472 -12.58 15.71 7.59
C GLY A 472 -12.64 16.87 6.60
N SER A 473 -12.02 18.02 6.89
CA SER A 473 -12.01 19.15 5.96
C SER A 473 -11.17 18.85 4.71
N ALA A 474 -11.54 19.41 3.56
CA ALA A 474 -10.78 19.18 2.33
C ALA A 474 -9.45 19.97 2.36
N LEU A 475 -8.33 19.26 2.36
CA LEU A 475 -6.98 19.81 2.19
C LEU A 475 -6.65 20.08 0.72
N TRP A 476 -7.20 19.24 -0.17
CA TRP A 476 -7.02 19.35 -1.61
C TRP A 476 -8.26 18.83 -2.34
N THR A 477 -8.60 19.43 -3.48
CA THR A 477 -9.72 18.97 -4.32
C THR A 477 -9.47 19.31 -5.79
N ALA A 478 -9.80 18.38 -6.68
CA ALA A 478 -9.86 18.63 -8.12
C ALA A 478 -11.05 17.91 -8.76
N VAL A 479 -11.51 18.47 -9.88
CA VAL A 479 -12.59 17.90 -10.70
C VAL A 479 -12.01 17.42 -12.02
N LEU A 480 -12.23 16.14 -12.34
CA LEU A 480 -11.69 15.46 -13.50
C LEU A 480 -12.79 14.70 -14.23
N GLY A 481 -12.56 14.31 -15.49
CA GLY A 481 -13.40 13.31 -16.14
C GLY A 481 -13.24 11.95 -15.44
N ALA A 482 -14.35 11.31 -15.10
CA ALA A 482 -14.33 10.00 -14.46
C ALA A 482 -13.71 8.96 -15.39
N SER A 483 -12.80 8.12 -14.89
CA SER A 483 -12.19 7.02 -15.66
C SER A 483 -13.19 5.93 -16.08
N GLY A 484 -14.42 5.95 -15.56
CA GLY A 484 -15.51 5.06 -15.98
C GLY A 484 -15.39 3.61 -15.49
N SER A 485 -14.26 3.23 -14.89
CA SER A 485 -14.03 1.92 -14.28
C SER A 485 -13.72 2.07 -12.79
N ARG A 486 -14.45 1.33 -11.94
CA ARG A 486 -14.17 1.24 -10.50
C ARG A 486 -12.86 0.50 -10.17
N ALA A 487 -12.31 -0.23 -11.14
CA ALA A 487 -11.04 -0.96 -10.98
C ALA A 487 -9.80 -0.07 -11.23
N ALA A 488 -10.00 1.12 -11.77
CA ALA A 488 -9.04 2.21 -11.79
C ALA A 488 -8.99 2.89 -10.41
N GLY A 489 -8.61 2.13 -9.38
CA GLY A 489 -8.54 2.63 -8.01
C GLY A 489 -7.35 3.54 -7.74
N VAL A 490 -7.24 3.96 -6.48
CA VAL A 490 -6.17 4.84 -5.99
C VAL A 490 -5.08 3.99 -5.34
N SER A 491 -3.82 4.37 -5.55
CA SER A 491 -2.67 3.81 -4.85
C SER A 491 -2.03 4.85 -3.94
N VAL A 492 -1.67 4.45 -2.72
CA VAL A 492 -0.88 5.27 -1.77
C VAL A 492 0.56 4.78 -1.79
N LEU A 493 1.50 5.71 -1.81
CA LEU A 493 2.92 5.45 -2.03
C LEU A 493 3.71 6.21 -0.97
N SER A 494 4.35 5.48 -0.04
CA SER A 494 5.08 6.11 1.03
C SER A 494 6.47 6.58 0.62
N VAL A 495 6.83 7.80 1.00
CA VAL A 495 8.08 8.48 0.62
C VAL A 495 9.13 8.33 1.73
N VAL A 496 10.40 8.10 1.37
CA VAL A 496 11.54 7.97 2.31
C VAL A 496 11.70 9.21 3.16
N GLY A 497 11.97 9.03 4.45
CA GLY A 497 12.47 10.11 5.32
C GLY A 497 11.40 10.91 6.05
N GLY A 498 10.19 10.38 6.20
CA GLY A 498 9.08 11.07 6.89
C GLY A 498 8.46 12.19 6.07
N GLY A 499 8.78 12.23 4.76
CA GLY A 499 8.07 13.04 3.78
C GLY A 499 6.65 12.57 3.60
N ARG A 500 5.81 13.46 3.10
CA ARG A 500 4.39 13.21 2.82
C ARG A 500 4.26 12.04 1.82
N ASP A 501 3.26 11.19 2.01
CA ASP A 501 2.95 10.14 1.05
C ASP A 501 2.47 10.76 -0.27
N ALA A 502 2.75 10.07 -1.37
CA ALA A 502 2.21 10.39 -2.69
C ALA A 502 0.97 9.54 -2.99
N PHE A 503 0.03 10.12 -3.72
CA PHE A 503 -1.20 9.46 -4.15
C PHE A 503 -1.22 9.35 -5.66
N ALA A 504 -1.48 8.15 -6.18
CA ALA A 504 -1.61 7.91 -7.61
C ALA A 504 -3.05 7.50 -7.96
N PHE A 505 -3.65 8.16 -8.95
CA PHE A 505 -5.04 7.93 -9.34
C PHE A 505 -5.32 8.22 -10.82
N TRP A 506 -6.38 7.63 -11.38
CA TRP A 506 -6.72 7.73 -12.79
C TRP A 506 -7.85 8.73 -13.05
N GLY A 507 -7.65 9.63 -14.01
CA GLY A 507 -8.69 10.54 -14.49
C GLY A 507 -8.66 10.72 -16.01
N ARG A 508 -9.69 11.39 -16.56
CA ARG A 508 -9.74 11.81 -17.96
C ARG A 508 -9.66 13.33 -18.06
N GLY A 509 -8.82 13.82 -18.96
CA GLY A 509 -8.63 15.25 -19.20
C GLY A 509 -7.91 15.98 -18.06
N ALA A 510 -7.61 17.26 -18.31
CA ALA A 510 -7.05 18.16 -17.31
C ALA A 510 -8.12 18.58 -16.28
N PRO A 511 -7.72 18.98 -15.06
CA PRO A 511 -8.65 19.51 -14.07
C PRO A 511 -9.46 20.70 -14.61
N ALA A 512 -10.78 20.71 -14.39
CA ALA A 512 -11.65 21.79 -14.85
C ALA A 512 -11.68 22.98 -13.88
N ASP A 513 -11.71 24.21 -14.40
CA ASP A 513 -12.05 25.40 -13.62
C ASP A 513 -13.53 25.31 -13.21
N SER A 514 -13.81 25.25 -11.90
CA SER A 514 -15.18 25.16 -11.36
C SER A 514 -16.07 26.39 -11.65
N ALA A 515 -15.55 27.40 -12.36
CA ALA A 515 -16.18 28.70 -12.57
C ALA A 515 -16.74 28.94 -13.98
N ASN A 516 -16.34 28.19 -15.00
CA ASN A 516 -16.87 28.36 -16.36
C ASN A 516 -17.18 26.99 -16.98
N GLY A 517 -18.47 26.69 -17.14
CA GLY A 517 -19.02 25.44 -17.66
C GLY A 517 -18.73 25.15 -19.14
N SER A 518 -17.51 25.40 -19.63
CA SER A 518 -17.02 24.73 -20.83
C SER A 518 -16.50 23.36 -20.41
N GLY A 519 -17.34 22.33 -20.54
CA GLY A 519 -16.93 20.94 -20.33
C GLY A 519 -15.71 20.58 -21.20
N PRO A 520 -14.94 19.54 -20.84
CA PRO A 520 -13.77 19.12 -21.61
C PRO A 520 -14.20 18.90 -23.07
N ALA A 521 -13.69 19.75 -23.97
CA ALA A 521 -13.93 19.65 -25.39
C ALA A 521 -13.53 18.24 -25.86
N ALA A 522 -14.34 17.68 -26.75
CA ALA A 522 -14.26 16.33 -27.30
C ALA A 522 -12.87 15.99 -27.91
N GLN A 523 -11.90 15.70 -27.05
CA GLN A 523 -10.66 15.01 -27.38
C GLN A 523 -10.81 13.57 -26.89
N SER A 524 -10.29 12.61 -27.67
CA SER A 524 -10.38 11.18 -27.41
C SER A 524 -10.15 10.84 -25.93
N PRO A 525 -10.86 9.86 -25.34
CA PRO A 525 -10.88 9.62 -23.90
C PRO A 525 -9.57 8.95 -23.45
N VAL A 526 -8.48 9.71 -23.42
CA VAL A 526 -7.23 9.25 -22.86
C VAL A 526 -7.39 9.23 -21.34
N HIS A 527 -7.30 8.04 -20.76
CA HIS A 527 -7.20 7.85 -19.32
C HIS A 527 -5.76 8.15 -18.93
N GLN A 528 -5.59 8.99 -17.92
CA GLN A 528 -4.30 9.48 -17.45
C GLN A 528 -4.12 9.10 -15.99
N LEU A 529 -2.98 8.51 -15.65
CA LEU A 529 -2.53 8.30 -14.29
C LEU A 529 -1.83 9.58 -13.82
N TYR A 530 -2.32 10.14 -12.72
CA TYR A 530 -1.74 11.30 -12.06
C TYR A 530 -1.08 10.90 -10.75
N LEU A 531 0.02 11.57 -10.41
CA LEU A 531 0.63 11.57 -9.10
C LEU A 531 0.37 12.92 -8.42
N LEU A 532 -0.06 12.85 -7.17
CA LEU A 532 -0.26 13.98 -6.27
C LEU A 532 0.67 13.81 -5.07
N HIS A 533 1.47 14.84 -4.77
CA HIS A 533 2.33 14.88 -3.60
C HIS A 533 2.11 16.19 -2.82
N GLY A 534 2.06 16.10 -1.49
CA GLY A 534 1.62 17.23 -0.66
C GLY A 534 2.56 18.45 -0.66
N GLU A 535 3.84 18.30 -1.00
CA GLU A 535 4.77 19.45 -1.14
C GLU A 535 4.50 20.30 -2.40
N ILE A 536 3.95 19.69 -3.44
CA ILE A 536 3.70 20.31 -4.74
C ILE A 536 2.24 20.14 -5.15
N ALA A 537 1.32 20.24 -4.18
CA ALA A 537 -0.11 19.99 -4.36
C ALA A 537 -0.81 20.88 -5.41
N HIS A 538 -0.16 21.96 -5.84
CA HIS A 538 -0.63 22.83 -6.91
C HIS A 538 -0.42 22.24 -8.32
N LEU A 539 0.29 21.11 -8.44
CA LEU A 539 0.57 20.40 -9.68
C LEU A 539 0.14 18.94 -9.56
N LEU A 540 -0.42 18.40 -10.64
CA LEU A 540 -0.59 16.96 -10.86
C LEU A 540 0.44 16.48 -11.88
N ILE A 541 1.14 15.39 -11.57
CA ILE A 541 2.20 14.87 -12.45
C ILE A 541 1.64 13.70 -13.26
N PRO A 542 1.52 13.82 -14.59
CA PRO A 542 1.11 12.70 -15.44
C PRO A 542 2.20 11.63 -15.49
N LEU A 543 1.88 10.38 -15.14
CA LEU A 543 2.83 9.27 -15.15
C LEU A 543 2.68 8.34 -16.35
N ALA A 544 1.44 8.02 -16.71
CA ALA A 544 1.13 7.07 -17.78
C ALA A 544 -0.25 7.35 -18.37
N ASN A 545 -0.46 6.88 -19.60
CA ASN A 545 -1.74 7.01 -20.28
C ASN A 545 -2.26 5.69 -20.85
N SER A 546 -3.55 5.67 -21.13
CA SER A 546 -4.26 4.55 -21.76
C SER A 546 -5.37 5.07 -22.67
N SER A 547 -5.57 4.41 -23.81
CA SER A 547 -6.67 4.68 -24.75
C SER A 547 -7.99 4.03 -24.33
N GLY A 548 -7.94 3.00 -23.47
CA GLY A 548 -9.10 2.32 -22.91
C GLY A 548 -9.17 2.41 -21.38
N PRO A 549 -10.33 2.07 -20.79
CA PRO A 549 -10.50 2.09 -19.34
C PRO A 549 -9.56 1.11 -18.66
N VAL A 550 -9.05 1.49 -17.49
CA VAL A 550 -8.19 0.64 -16.67
C VAL A 550 -9.04 -0.33 -15.85
N GLU A 551 -8.74 -1.62 -15.95
CA GLU A 551 -9.55 -2.72 -15.40
C GLU A 551 -8.86 -3.43 -14.23
N GLY A 552 -7.61 -3.08 -13.96
CA GLY A 552 -6.87 -3.51 -12.78
C GLY A 552 -5.53 -2.80 -12.71
N HIS A 553 -5.00 -2.65 -11.51
CA HIS A 553 -3.69 -2.08 -11.28
C HIS A 553 -3.03 -2.73 -10.05
N ALA A 554 -1.71 -2.64 -9.99
CA ALA A 554 -0.92 -2.99 -8.82
C ALA A 554 0.30 -2.08 -8.78
N ALA A 555 0.69 -1.71 -7.57
CA ALA A 555 1.92 -0.95 -7.31
C ALA A 555 2.73 -1.69 -6.25
N THR A 556 4.05 -1.64 -6.38
CA THR A 556 4.97 -2.19 -5.38
C THR A 556 6.17 -1.29 -5.21
N LEU A 557 6.76 -1.33 -4.03
CA LEU A 557 7.99 -0.63 -3.76
C LEU A 557 9.21 -1.50 -4.03
N TRP A 558 10.22 -0.89 -4.61
CA TRP A 558 11.52 -1.47 -4.80
C TRP A 558 12.50 -0.92 -3.75
N ASP A 559 12.51 -1.54 -2.56
CA ASP A 559 13.23 -1.06 -1.37
C ASP A 559 14.72 -0.70 -1.58
N LYS A 560 15.42 -1.44 -2.45
CA LYS A 560 16.83 -1.22 -2.75
C LYS A 560 17.06 0.02 -3.62
N GLU A 561 16.17 0.25 -4.56
CA GLU A 561 16.25 1.33 -5.55
C GLU A 561 15.46 2.57 -5.10
N LYS A 562 14.63 2.42 -4.05
CA LYS A 562 13.73 3.45 -3.52
C LYS A 562 12.80 4.02 -4.59
N ASP A 563 12.29 3.13 -5.45
CA ASP A 563 11.43 3.45 -6.59
C ASP A 563 10.12 2.65 -6.53
N ILE A 564 9.13 3.03 -7.32
CA ILE A 564 7.84 2.35 -7.44
C ILE A 564 7.75 1.65 -8.78
N GLY A 565 7.49 0.34 -8.75
CA GLY A 565 7.02 -0.42 -9.90
C GLY A 565 5.50 -0.36 -9.96
N TYR A 566 4.96 -0.01 -11.13
CA TYR A 566 3.52 0.11 -11.35
C TYR A 566 3.11 -0.69 -12.57
N ALA A 567 2.06 -1.50 -12.41
CA ALA A 567 1.47 -2.29 -13.48
C ALA A 567 -0.03 -2.05 -13.58
N PHE A 568 -0.56 -2.05 -14.80
CA PHE A 568 -2.00 -1.94 -15.03
C PHE A 568 -2.45 -2.71 -16.26
N VAL A 569 -3.71 -3.14 -16.25
CA VAL A 569 -4.39 -3.69 -17.42
C VAL A 569 -5.41 -2.67 -17.93
N ALA A 570 -5.37 -2.40 -19.23
CA ALA A 570 -6.33 -1.58 -19.93
C ALA A 570 -7.16 -2.40 -20.90
N ALA A 571 -8.46 -2.11 -20.94
CA ALA A 571 -9.36 -2.67 -21.94
C ALA A 571 -8.97 -2.19 -23.35
N PRO A 572 -9.24 -2.97 -24.39
CA PRO A 572 -9.06 -2.52 -25.77
C PRO A 572 -9.90 -1.26 -26.06
N SER A 573 -9.32 -0.31 -26.80
CA SER A 573 -10.02 0.91 -27.21
C SER A 573 -11.06 0.62 -28.30
N GLY A 574 -12.35 0.76 -27.97
CA GLY A 574 -13.46 0.68 -28.93
C GLY A 574 -14.46 -0.43 -28.60
N GLY A 575 -15.49 -0.10 -27.80
CA GLY A 575 -16.62 -1.00 -27.53
C GLY A 575 -17.84 -0.64 -28.38
N GLY A 576 -18.21 -1.53 -29.30
CA GLY A 576 -19.53 -1.53 -29.96
C GLY A 576 -19.53 -1.03 -31.41
N GLY A 577 -19.31 -1.93 -32.37
CA GLY A 577 -19.42 -1.60 -33.79
C GLY A 577 -19.16 -2.79 -34.71
N ASP A 578 -20.23 -3.55 -34.95
CA ASP A 578 -20.57 -4.29 -36.18
C ASP A 578 -19.54 -5.24 -36.82
N GLY A 579 -19.81 -6.54 -36.68
CA GLY A 579 -19.87 -7.48 -37.82
C GLY A 579 -18.68 -7.61 -38.77
N SER A 580 -17.43 -7.38 -38.33
CA SER A 580 -16.26 -7.80 -39.11
C SER A 580 -15.66 -9.07 -38.51
N ASP A 581 -15.44 -10.08 -39.37
CA ASP A 581 -14.91 -11.42 -39.09
C ASP A 581 -13.45 -11.45 -38.54
N GLY A 582 -13.02 -10.42 -37.80
CA GLY A 582 -11.72 -10.37 -37.12
C GLY A 582 -11.86 -10.61 -35.62
N ASP A 583 -10.94 -11.39 -35.03
CA ASP A 583 -10.85 -11.53 -33.57
C ASP A 583 -10.70 -10.14 -32.93
N PRO A 584 -11.52 -9.76 -31.93
CA PRO A 584 -11.42 -8.48 -31.25
C PRO A 584 -10.06 -8.36 -30.53
N PRO A 585 -9.49 -7.15 -30.44
CA PRO A 585 -8.21 -6.91 -29.80
C PRO A 585 -8.21 -7.33 -28.33
N GLY A 586 -7.07 -7.83 -27.85
CA GLY A 586 -6.88 -8.21 -26.45
C GLY A 586 -6.69 -6.99 -25.54
N ALA A 587 -6.86 -7.20 -24.22
CA ALA A 587 -6.50 -6.21 -23.21
C ALA A 587 -4.96 -6.06 -23.14
N LEU A 588 -4.49 -4.88 -22.72
CA LEU A 588 -3.06 -4.54 -22.71
C LEU A 588 -2.55 -4.47 -21.27
N LEU A 589 -1.55 -5.28 -20.95
CA LEU A 589 -0.82 -5.23 -19.68
C LEU A 589 0.42 -4.36 -19.85
N ARG A 590 0.53 -3.29 -19.05
CA ARG A 590 1.69 -2.39 -19.04
C ARG A 590 2.37 -2.39 -17.68
N HIS A 591 3.68 -2.22 -17.70
CA HIS A 591 4.50 -2.04 -16.51
C HIS A 591 5.60 -1.01 -16.74
N PHE A 592 5.83 -0.16 -15.75
CA PHE A 592 6.86 0.87 -15.77
C PHE A 592 7.28 1.24 -14.34
N ARG A 593 8.40 1.95 -14.24
CA ARG A 593 8.85 2.54 -12.98
C ARG A 593 8.55 4.03 -12.95
N PHE A 594 8.34 4.57 -11.76
CA PHE A 594 8.04 5.98 -11.60
C PHE A 594 9.23 6.86 -12.02
N SER A 595 10.46 6.46 -11.67
CA SER A 595 11.67 7.15 -12.14
C SER A 595 11.75 7.25 -13.67
N ASP A 596 11.41 6.17 -14.38
CA ASP A 596 11.38 6.15 -15.85
C ASP A 596 10.26 7.07 -16.39
N ALA A 597 9.10 7.10 -15.73
CA ALA A 597 7.99 7.98 -16.11
C ALA A 597 8.32 9.46 -15.91
N PHE A 598 9.01 9.83 -14.82
CA PHE A 598 9.45 11.21 -14.59
C PHE A 598 10.46 11.67 -15.65
N ALA A 599 11.40 10.79 -16.03
CA ALA A 599 12.41 11.07 -17.04
C ALA A 599 11.83 11.26 -18.46
N ALA A 600 10.68 10.63 -18.76
CA ALA A 600 10.05 10.67 -20.07
C ALA A 600 9.25 11.96 -20.39
N HIS A 601 9.56 13.08 -19.70
CA HIS A 601 8.89 14.38 -19.81
C HIS A 601 7.43 14.38 -19.32
N ALA A 602 7.22 14.02 -18.04
CA ALA A 602 5.96 14.32 -17.36
C ALA A 602 5.77 15.85 -17.24
N GLU A 603 5.01 16.45 -18.17
CA GLU A 603 4.63 17.87 -18.07
C GLU A 603 3.59 18.04 -16.96
N PRO A 604 3.91 18.71 -15.84
CA PRO A 604 2.98 18.86 -14.74
C PRO A 604 1.77 19.69 -15.14
N VAL A 605 0.59 19.24 -14.72
CA VAL A 605 -0.69 19.91 -14.99
C VAL A 605 -1.05 20.78 -13.77
N PRO A 606 -1.23 22.10 -13.93
CA PRO A 606 -1.63 22.95 -12.82
C PRO A 606 -3.04 22.62 -12.34
N VAL A 607 -3.26 22.70 -11.03
CA VAL A 607 -4.59 22.53 -10.42
C VAL A 607 -5.26 23.91 -10.29
N PRO A 608 -6.41 24.15 -10.96
CA PRO A 608 -7.21 25.35 -10.82
C PRO A 608 -7.44 25.81 -9.39
N GLY A 609 -7.33 27.12 -9.15
CA GLY A 609 -7.64 27.72 -7.84
C GLY A 609 -6.56 27.54 -6.76
N MET A 610 -5.58 26.65 -6.94
CA MET A 610 -4.39 26.60 -6.08
C MET A 610 -3.31 27.56 -6.60
N ARG A 611 -3.09 28.68 -5.90
CA ARG A 611 -1.97 29.58 -6.19
C ARG A 611 -0.66 29.01 -5.63
N GLY A 612 0.19 28.49 -6.50
CA GLY A 612 1.64 28.52 -6.33
C GLY A 612 2.20 29.72 -7.10
N GLN A 613 3.20 30.44 -6.58
CA GLN A 613 3.92 31.42 -7.40
C GLN A 613 4.62 30.67 -8.54
N PRO A 614 4.33 30.95 -9.82
CA PRO A 614 5.15 30.44 -10.90
C PRO A 614 6.44 31.26 -10.91
N GLY A 615 7.43 30.80 -10.15
CA GLY A 615 8.81 31.17 -10.41
C GLY A 615 9.19 30.53 -11.75
N THR A 616 9.58 31.33 -12.73
CA THR A 616 10.08 30.92 -14.05
C THR A 616 11.35 30.06 -14.03
N GLU A 617 11.74 29.53 -12.86
CA GLU A 617 12.83 28.57 -12.63
C GLU A 617 12.31 27.16 -12.25
N ALA A 618 10.99 26.98 -12.10
CA ALA A 618 10.40 25.72 -11.59
C ALA A 618 10.55 24.51 -12.53
N GLY A 619 10.70 24.71 -13.84
CA GLY A 619 10.81 23.59 -14.80
C GLY A 619 12.10 22.79 -14.67
N GLU A 620 13.24 23.48 -14.47
CA GLU A 620 14.56 22.82 -14.35
C GLU A 620 14.72 22.15 -12.98
N GLY A 621 14.21 22.74 -11.90
CA GLY A 621 14.28 22.17 -10.55
C GLY A 621 13.22 21.11 -10.23
N LEU A 622 12.06 21.12 -10.89
CA LEU A 622 10.98 20.17 -10.60
C LEU A 622 11.30 18.78 -11.14
N GLN A 623 11.86 18.67 -12.36
CA GLN A 623 12.29 17.36 -12.86
C GLN A 623 13.43 16.78 -12.01
N GLU A 624 14.34 17.63 -11.54
CA GLU A 624 15.38 17.26 -10.58
C GLU A 624 14.78 16.77 -9.26
N TRP A 625 13.85 17.54 -8.67
CA TRP A 625 13.14 17.15 -7.45
C TRP A 625 12.35 15.83 -7.61
N LEU A 626 11.63 15.66 -8.72
CA LEU A 626 10.90 14.43 -9.04
C LEU A 626 11.84 13.24 -9.20
N GLY A 627 12.97 13.44 -9.87
CA GLY A 627 14.02 12.42 -10.00
C GLY A 627 14.70 12.06 -8.68
N HIS A 628 14.59 12.93 -7.66
CA HIS A 628 15.08 12.70 -6.31
C HIS A 628 14.02 12.14 -5.35
N LEU A 629 12.76 12.00 -5.75
CA LEU A 629 11.75 11.33 -4.92
C LEU A 629 12.17 9.87 -4.70
N GLN A 630 12.44 9.55 -3.43
CA GLN A 630 12.76 8.21 -3.00
C GLN A 630 11.60 7.65 -2.20
N PHE A 631 11.17 6.43 -2.48
CA PHE A 631 10.03 5.77 -1.84
C PHE A 631 10.49 4.69 -0.85
N GLN A 632 9.74 4.46 0.23
CA GLN A 632 10.08 3.46 1.25
C GLN A 632 8.90 2.57 1.63
N ALA A 633 9.21 1.37 2.11
CA ALA A 633 8.17 0.44 2.52
C ALA A 633 7.70 0.94 3.87
N VAL A 634 6.39 1.11 4.00
CA VAL A 634 5.79 1.14 5.33
C VAL A 634 6.02 -0.26 5.90
N ARG A 635 6.77 -0.39 7.00
CA ARG A 635 6.97 -1.68 7.64
C ARG A 635 5.59 -2.23 7.99
N GLY A 636 5.30 -3.45 7.54
CA GLY A 636 4.02 -4.14 7.77
C GLY A 636 3.67 -4.34 9.25
N ASP A 637 4.59 -4.07 10.19
CA ASP A 637 4.26 -4.04 11.62
C ASP A 637 3.39 -2.83 12.01
N ASP A 638 3.31 -1.80 11.15
CA ASP A 638 2.40 -0.64 11.30
C ASP A 638 1.14 -0.74 10.39
N VAL A 639 0.95 -1.86 9.66
CA VAL A 639 -0.20 -2.07 8.75
C VAL A 639 -0.86 -3.46 8.90
N MET A 640 -0.58 -4.19 9.98
CA MET A 640 -1.30 -5.42 10.32
C MET A 640 -2.21 -5.22 11.52
#